data_AF-A0A7K7EDL7-F1
#
_entry.id   AF-A0A7K7EDL7-F1
#
_cell.length_a   1.000
_cell.length_b   1.000
_cell.length_c   1.000
_cell.angle_alpha   90.00
_cell.angle_beta   90.00
_cell.angle_gamma   90.00
#
_symmetry.space_group_name_H-M   'P 1'
#
loop_
_entity.id
_entity.type
_entity.pdbx_description
1 polymer ?
#
loop_
_entity_poly.entity_id
_entity_poly.type
_entity_poly.pdbx_seq_one_letter_code
_entity_poly.pdbx_strand_id
1 'polypeptide(L)'
;LALELNQVIIPTYGTVPDQQNLHTPEWVDFDDKTDSLFFKDGQRRIDFVLVYEDESKKMTHKRSGRKKQKRKRQVYESNLINNGLHLEATRSVLDEKLIFVKVHAPWEVLCTYAEVMHIKLPLQHNDLKTRDSAFNWFSRFFRVDENIIKPEQEFFTAPFQKEHLSNFYIQDKDTFFNPATRSRIVHFILSRVEYARKNNVKKFGINKLLDTGIYKAAFPLHDSSFGHPSTDPNCPSERYLLYREWAHPKNIFKLQPLDFIRKYYGEKIGIYFAWLGFYTNMLTVAAVVGVGCFLYGCLTKNNCTWSQEVCDPNIGGNIIMCPQCDKVCTYWNLNITCESSKKLCIFDSFGTLVFAVFMGIWVTFFLEFWKRRQAELEYEWDTVEFLEQEEQVRPEYEARCTHVVMNEITQQEEHVPYTACGKCVRMTFCTSAIFFWILLIIASVVGIIVYRLSVFLVFSAKLSQHISGTEAIRKYLTPQTATSVTASLISFVVIMILNIIYEKVAILITDFELPRTQTDYENSLTTKMFLFQFVNYYSSCFYIAFFKGKFVGHPGSPVYWLGKYRNEECDPGGCLLELTTQLAIIVGGKAIWNNIQEVLLPLLKNLIGRYSAASRSEKVVARWEHDYHLQPIGKLGLFYEYLEMVIQFGFVTLFVASFPLAPLLALINNMLEIRLDAWKLTTQFRRMVPQKAQDIGAWQPILQGIAILAVVTNAMIIAFTSDMIPRLVYYWSFSVPPYGSHSSHTMEGYINSTLSVFNISDFKNASKPLSPWFRNQVTCRQV
;
A
#
# COMPACT_ATOMS: atom_id res chain seq x y z
N LEU A 1 -11.91 44.61 35.89
CA LEU A 1 -11.05 45.11 34.79
C LEU A 1 -11.21 44.16 33.62
N ALA A 2 -12.12 44.50 32.71
CA ALA A 2 -12.38 43.76 31.49
C ALA A 2 -11.32 44.18 30.45
N LEU A 3 -10.52 43.21 30.00
CA LEU A 3 -9.60 43.39 28.88
C LEU A 3 -10.39 43.15 27.59
N GLU A 4 -10.61 44.22 26.85
CA GLU A 4 -11.09 44.20 25.47
C GLU A 4 -10.07 43.45 24.61
N LEU A 5 -10.38 42.19 24.26
CA LEU A 5 -9.75 41.54 23.12
C LEU A 5 -10.26 42.28 21.87
N ASN A 6 -9.38 43.08 21.26
CA ASN A 6 -9.54 43.52 19.89
C ASN A 6 -9.67 42.26 19.02
N GLN A 7 -10.90 41.93 18.63
CA GLN A 7 -11.15 41.02 17.52
C GLN A 7 -10.49 41.64 16.29
N VAL A 8 -9.33 41.11 15.91
CA VAL A 8 -8.77 41.31 14.58
C VAL A 8 -9.87 40.91 13.61
N ILE A 9 -10.42 41.90 12.92
CA ILE A 9 -11.41 41.73 11.88
C ILE A 9 -10.71 40.94 10.76
N ILE A 10 -10.82 39.61 10.82
CA ILE A 10 -10.57 38.73 9.69
C ILE A 10 -11.46 39.27 8.57
N PRO A 11 -10.93 39.58 7.37
CA PRO A 11 -11.74 40.13 6.30
C PRO A 11 -12.92 39.18 6.07
N THR A 12 -14.11 39.69 6.35
CA THR A 12 -15.39 38.99 6.21
C THR A 12 -15.40 38.21 4.91
N TYR A 13 -15.60 36.89 5.01
CA TYR A 13 -15.77 35.97 3.88
C TYR A 13 -16.56 36.63 2.76
N GLY A 14 -15.88 36.87 1.65
CA GLY A 14 -16.32 37.75 0.57
C GLY A 14 -17.81 37.66 0.26
N THR A 15 -18.51 38.78 0.43
CA THR A 15 -19.74 39.03 -0.29
C THR A 15 -19.44 38.92 -1.78
N VAL A 16 -20.18 38.06 -2.49
CA VAL A 16 -20.14 38.00 -3.96
C VAL A 16 -20.37 39.44 -4.46
N PRO A 17 -19.41 40.06 -5.16
CA PRO A 17 -19.65 41.40 -5.68
C PRO A 17 -20.79 41.34 -6.70
N ASP A 18 -21.58 42.41 -6.72
CA ASP A 18 -22.53 42.66 -7.79
C ASP A 18 -21.89 42.38 -9.15
N GLN A 19 -22.70 41.82 -10.05
CA GLN A 19 -22.31 41.09 -11.27
C GLN A 19 -21.58 41.91 -12.35
N GLN A 20 -21.00 43.08 -12.03
CA GLN A 20 -20.60 44.09 -13.01
C GLN A 20 -19.08 44.20 -13.29
N ASN A 21 -18.17 43.74 -12.42
CA ASN A 21 -16.72 43.77 -12.72
C ASN A 21 -16.03 42.42 -12.40
N LEU A 22 -15.96 41.52 -13.39
CA LEU A 22 -15.16 40.30 -13.30
C LEU A 22 -13.70 40.61 -13.63
N HIS A 23 -12.81 40.52 -12.66
CA HIS A 23 -11.36 40.60 -12.89
C HIS A 23 -10.88 39.37 -13.66
N THR A 24 -10.11 39.60 -14.73
CA THR A 24 -9.48 38.56 -15.54
C THR A 24 -7.98 38.49 -15.27
N PRO A 25 -7.36 37.29 -15.39
CA PRO A 25 -5.91 37.16 -15.26
C PRO A 25 -5.17 38.00 -16.31
N GLU A 26 -3.95 38.42 -15.98
CA GLU A 26 -3.04 39.10 -16.92
C GLU A 26 -2.69 38.13 -18.05
N TRP A 27 -2.93 38.54 -19.30
CA TRP A 27 -2.62 37.71 -20.47
C TRP A 27 -1.25 38.05 -21.00
N VAL A 28 -0.43 37.00 -21.13
CA VAL A 28 0.97 37.16 -21.51
C VAL A 28 1.37 36.07 -22.51
N ASP A 29 2.13 36.47 -23.53
CA ASP A 29 2.75 35.53 -24.47
C ASP A 29 4.03 34.93 -23.87
N PHE A 30 4.24 33.64 -24.18
CA PHE A 30 5.38 32.86 -23.72
C PHE A 30 6.71 33.49 -24.17
N ASP A 31 7.68 33.55 -23.27
CA ASP A 31 8.96 34.25 -23.43
C ASP A 31 10.13 33.32 -23.83
N ASP A 32 9.82 32.15 -24.40
CA ASP A 32 10.77 31.12 -24.85
C ASP A 32 11.77 30.62 -23.76
N LYS A 33 11.53 30.94 -22.48
CA LYS A 33 12.31 30.42 -21.35
C LYS A 33 11.84 29.02 -20.96
N THR A 34 12.77 28.08 -20.96
CA THR A 34 12.49 26.65 -20.69
C THR A 34 12.25 26.32 -19.22
N ASP A 35 13.05 26.90 -18.31
CA ASP A 35 13.15 26.49 -16.90
C ASP A 35 12.74 27.58 -15.89
N SER A 36 11.94 28.56 -16.32
CA SER A 36 11.52 29.65 -15.43
C SER A 36 10.45 29.19 -14.41
N LEU A 37 10.74 29.39 -13.12
CA LEU A 37 9.79 29.24 -12.02
C LEU A 37 9.10 30.55 -11.64
N PHE A 38 9.39 31.63 -12.36
CA PHE A 38 8.87 32.96 -12.12
C PHE A 38 7.90 33.36 -13.23
N PHE A 39 7.09 34.38 -12.95
CA PHE A 39 6.27 35.09 -13.91
C PHE A 39 7.19 35.78 -14.93
N LYS A 40 6.60 36.35 -16.00
CA LYS A 40 7.41 36.97 -17.06
C LYS A 40 8.29 38.13 -16.56
N ASP A 41 7.87 38.78 -15.47
CA ASP A 41 8.63 39.84 -14.80
C ASP A 41 9.91 39.34 -14.09
N GLY A 42 10.05 38.04 -13.86
CA GLY A 42 11.18 37.46 -13.14
C GLY A 42 11.18 37.72 -11.63
N GLN A 43 10.13 38.33 -11.06
CA GLN A 43 10.04 38.64 -9.63
C GLN A 43 9.04 37.71 -8.92
N ARG A 44 7.85 37.53 -9.50
CA ARG A 44 6.78 36.75 -8.86
C ARG A 44 6.98 35.26 -9.13
N ARG A 45 7.28 34.47 -8.10
CA ARG A 45 7.41 33.01 -8.23
C ARG A 45 6.07 32.30 -8.45
N ILE A 46 6.06 31.24 -9.26
CA ILE A 46 4.88 30.42 -9.52
C ILE A 46 4.71 29.41 -8.39
N ASP A 47 3.63 29.53 -7.62
CA ASP A 47 3.33 28.62 -6.51
C ASP A 47 2.42 27.46 -6.93
N PHE A 48 1.56 27.70 -7.92
CA PHE A 48 0.58 26.75 -8.44
C PHE A 48 0.25 27.01 -9.92
N VAL A 49 -0.19 25.97 -10.62
CA VAL A 49 -0.66 26.07 -12.01
C VAL A 49 -2.04 25.45 -12.14
N LEU A 50 -2.96 26.19 -12.76
CA LEU A 50 -4.29 25.74 -13.15
C LEU A 50 -4.35 25.56 -14.66
N VAL A 51 -4.94 24.46 -15.11
CA VAL A 51 -5.05 24.15 -16.55
C VAL A 51 -6.51 24.00 -16.93
N TYR A 52 -6.93 24.71 -17.96
CA TYR A 52 -8.24 24.52 -18.57
C TYR A 52 -8.16 24.53 -20.10
N GLU A 53 -9.20 23.99 -20.73
CA GLU A 53 -9.35 24.06 -22.18
C GLU A 53 -10.22 25.25 -22.57
N ASP A 54 -9.80 25.96 -23.62
CA ASP A 54 -10.62 26.97 -24.26
C ASP A 54 -11.91 26.34 -24.79
N GLU A 55 -13.02 26.74 -24.18
CA GLU A 55 -14.35 26.26 -24.48
C GLU A 55 -14.85 26.69 -25.85
N SER A 56 -14.23 27.70 -26.46
CA SER A 56 -14.52 28.14 -27.83
C SER A 56 -14.15 27.06 -28.86
N LYS A 57 -13.09 26.29 -28.61
CA LYS A 57 -12.52 25.27 -29.51
C LYS A 57 -13.01 23.83 -29.24
N LYS A 58 -13.86 23.60 -28.23
CA LYS A 58 -14.50 22.28 -27.99
C LYS A 58 -15.55 22.02 -29.08
N MET A 59 -15.56 20.85 -29.74
CA MET A 59 -16.58 20.54 -30.78
C MET A 59 -17.87 19.90 -30.23
N THR A 60 -17.85 19.31 -29.01
CA THR A 60 -18.79 18.24 -28.63
C THR A 60 -19.95 18.60 -27.68
N HIS A 61 -19.97 19.76 -26.99
CA HIS A 61 -21.07 20.11 -26.04
C HIS A 61 -22.04 21.20 -26.54
N LYS A 62 -23.34 21.11 -26.16
CA LYS A 62 -24.38 22.14 -26.42
C LYS A 62 -23.89 23.53 -26.00
N ARG A 63 -24.07 24.55 -26.87
CA ARG A 63 -23.60 25.96 -26.70
C ARG A 63 -23.91 26.58 -25.32
N SER A 64 -25.03 26.21 -24.71
CA SER A 64 -25.46 26.68 -23.37
C SER A 64 -24.60 26.14 -22.23
N GLY A 65 -24.18 24.87 -22.29
CA GLY A 65 -23.35 24.23 -21.26
C GLY A 65 -21.96 24.86 -21.16
N ARG A 66 -21.37 25.23 -22.31
CA ARG A 66 -20.07 25.91 -22.39
C ARG A 66 -20.12 27.27 -21.71
N LYS A 67 -21.02 28.17 -22.16
CA LYS A 67 -21.17 29.50 -21.54
C LYS A 67 -21.31 29.44 -20.01
N LYS A 68 -21.97 28.40 -19.48
CA LYS A 68 -22.11 28.16 -18.04
C LYS A 68 -20.81 27.72 -17.36
N GLN A 69 -19.99 26.89 -18.00
CA GLN A 69 -18.66 26.50 -17.51
C GLN A 69 -17.72 27.72 -17.50
N LYS A 70 -17.65 28.48 -18.62
CA LYS A 70 -16.85 29.70 -18.72
C LYS A 70 -17.20 30.70 -17.62
N ARG A 71 -18.50 30.94 -17.41
CA ARG A 71 -18.97 31.88 -16.38
C ARG A 71 -18.53 31.45 -14.98
N LYS A 72 -18.67 30.16 -14.64
CA LYS A 72 -18.23 29.66 -13.33
C LYS A 72 -16.72 29.79 -13.14
N ARG A 73 -15.93 29.52 -14.18
CA ARG A 73 -14.47 29.68 -14.14
C ARG A 73 -14.09 31.14 -13.91
N GLN A 74 -14.67 32.07 -14.67
CA GLN A 74 -14.38 33.50 -14.54
C GLN A 74 -14.73 34.02 -13.14
N VAL A 75 -15.89 33.62 -12.59
CA VAL A 75 -16.25 33.96 -11.20
C VAL A 75 -15.22 33.44 -10.21
N TYR A 76 -14.73 32.22 -10.40
CA TYR A 76 -13.70 31.65 -9.53
C TYR A 76 -12.38 32.42 -9.63
N GLU A 77 -11.89 32.69 -10.84
CA GLU A 77 -10.66 33.47 -11.07
C GLU A 77 -10.75 34.89 -10.51
N SER A 78 -11.89 35.58 -10.70
CA SER A 78 -12.11 36.90 -10.11
C SER A 78 -12.11 36.82 -8.57
N ASN A 79 -12.70 35.78 -7.99
CA ASN A 79 -12.67 35.61 -6.54
C ASN A 79 -11.27 35.27 -6.02
N LEU A 80 -10.42 34.59 -6.79
CA LEU A 80 -9.01 34.39 -6.40
C LEU A 80 -8.26 35.72 -6.33
N ILE A 81 -8.47 36.61 -7.31
CA ILE A 81 -7.88 37.95 -7.33
C ILE A 81 -8.42 38.79 -6.17
N ASN A 82 -9.72 38.72 -5.88
CA ASN A 82 -10.33 39.42 -4.75
C ASN A 82 -9.80 38.93 -3.39
N ASN A 83 -9.35 37.67 -3.30
CA ASN A 83 -8.66 37.14 -2.11
C ASN A 83 -7.14 37.47 -2.11
N GLY A 84 -6.67 38.30 -3.04
CA GLY A 84 -5.29 38.81 -3.08
C GLY A 84 -4.30 37.96 -3.89
N LEU A 85 -4.73 36.91 -4.59
CA LEU A 85 -3.83 36.11 -5.43
C LEU A 85 -3.55 36.78 -6.78
N HIS A 86 -2.31 36.68 -7.24
CA HIS A 86 -1.92 37.16 -8.56
C HIS A 86 -2.01 36.02 -9.58
N LEU A 87 -2.65 36.28 -10.72
CA LEU A 87 -2.89 35.30 -11.78
C LEU A 87 -2.33 35.78 -13.12
N GLU A 88 -1.50 34.96 -13.77
CA GLU A 88 -0.98 35.20 -15.12
C GLU A 88 -1.36 34.03 -16.04
N ALA A 89 -2.02 34.30 -17.16
CA ALA A 89 -2.47 33.30 -18.12
C ALA A 89 -1.61 33.29 -19.39
N THR A 90 -1.12 32.11 -19.75
CA THR A 90 -0.33 31.86 -20.97
C THR A 90 -1.01 30.75 -21.79
N ARG A 91 -1.05 30.93 -23.11
CA ARG A 91 -1.54 29.88 -24.01
C ARG A 91 -0.47 28.80 -24.20
N SER A 92 -0.91 27.56 -24.38
CA SER A 92 0.02 26.47 -24.63
C SER A 92 0.68 26.59 -26.01
N VAL A 93 1.96 26.25 -26.06
CA VAL A 93 2.76 26.17 -27.29
C VAL A 93 2.44 24.90 -28.08
N LEU A 94 2.17 23.79 -27.37
CA LEU A 94 1.90 22.48 -27.96
C LEU A 94 0.45 22.32 -28.44
N ASP A 95 -0.52 22.74 -27.63
CA ASP A 95 -1.94 22.59 -27.92
C ASP A 95 -2.66 23.94 -27.76
N GLU A 96 -3.01 24.61 -28.85
CA GLU A 96 -3.66 25.94 -28.80
C GLU A 96 -5.03 25.98 -28.08
N LYS A 97 -5.53 24.82 -27.64
CA LYS A 97 -6.75 24.69 -26.85
C LYS A 97 -6.47 24.80 -25.36
N LEU A 98 -5.24 24.54 -24.90
CA LEU A 98 -4.87 24.55 -23.49
C LEU A 98 -4.40 25.95 -23.08
N ILE A 99 -4.88 26.37 -21.91
CA ILE A 99 -4.47 27.60 -21.25
C ILE A 99 -3.94 27.23 -19.87
N PHE A 100 -2.76 27.74 -19.57
CA PHE A 100 -2.09 27.60 -18.29
C PHE A 100 -2.22 28.91 -17.52
N VAL A 101 -2.79 28.84 -16.32
CA VAL A 101 -2.90 29.97 -15.40
C VAL A 101 -1.92 29.75 -14.25
N LYS A 102 -0.92 30.60 -14.18
CA LYS A 102 0.10 30.66 -13.13
C LYS A 102 -0.47 31.43 -11.94
N VAL A 103 -0.31 30.87 -10.75
CA VAL A 103 -0.82 31.44 -9.49
C VAL A 103 0.35 31.79 -8.58
N HIS A 104 0.35 33.01 -8.07
CA HIS A 104 1.33 33.50 -7.10
C HIS A 104 0.62 34.09 -5.88
N ALA A 105 1.12 33.75 -4.69
CA ALA A 105 0.70 34.38 -3.45
C ALA A 105 1.69 35.48 -3.02
N PRO A 106 1.24 36.74 -2.90
CA PRO A 106 2.02 37.83 -2.34
C PRO A 106 2.39 37.59 -0.87
N TRP A 107 3.38 38.31 -0.37
CA TRP A 107 3.87 38.20 1.01
C TRP A 107 2.77 38.44 2.05
N GLU A 108 1.92 39.46 1.86
CA GLU A 108 0.84 39.80 2.81
C GLU A 108 -0.21 38.69 2.90
N VAL A 109 -0.53 38.07 1.75
CA VAL A 109 -1.46 36.95 1.66
C VAL A 109 -0.85 35.72 2.35
N LEU A 110 0.42 35.43 2.10
CA LEU A 110 1.13 34.34 2.76
C LEU A 110 1.17 34.51 4.27
N CYS A 111 1.48 35.70 4.78
CA CYS A 111 1.49 35.98 6.22
C CYS A 111 0.11 35.76 6.83
N THR A 112 -0.94 36.31 6.20
CA THR A 112 -2.31 36.21 6.71
C THR A 112 -2.78 34.76 6.76
N TYR A 113 -2.56 33.99 5.69
CA TYR A 113 -2.96 32.59 5.67
C TYR A 113 -2.01 31.68 6.45
N ALA A 114 -0.74 32.04 6.63
CA ALA A 114 0.18 31.33 7.52
C ALA A 114 -0.26 31.43 8.98
N GLU A 115 -0.79 32.60 9.39
CA GLU A 115 -1.37 32.81 10.72
C GLU A 115 -2.68 32.03 10.89
N VAL A 116 -3.58 32.05 9.90
CA VAL A 116 -4.82 31.24 9.91
C VAL A 116 -4.54 29.73 9.97
N MET A 117 -3.45 29.29 9.36
CA MET A 117 -3.00 27.89 9.37
C MET A 117 -2.02 27.58 10.51
N HIS A 118 -1.72 28.56 11.38
CA HIS A 118 -0.75 28.46 12.48
C HIS A 118 0.57 27.79 12.10
N ILE A 119 1.14 28.20 10.96
CA ILE A 119 2.36 27.58 10.42
C ILE A 119 3.53 27.90 11.34
N LYS A 120 4.21 26.87 11.84
CA LYS A 120 5.45 27.02 12.60
C LYS A 120 6.60 27.50 11.72
N LEU A 121 7.27 28.55 12.19
CA LEU A 121 8.38 29.20 11.48
C LEU A 121 9.55 29.45 12.44
N PRO A 122 10.78 29.56 11.93
CA PRO A 122 11.98 29.68 12.75
C PRO A 122 12.03 31.01 13.51
N LEU A 123 12.29 30.96 14.81
CA LEU A 123 12.53 32.09 15.71
C LEU A 123 14.03 32.38 15.87
N GLN A 124 14.79 31.37 16.30
CA GLN A 124 16.21 31.49 16.62
C GLN A 124 16.93 30.16 16.37
N HIS A 125 18.23 30.20 16.09
CA HIS A 125 19.05 29.00 15.94
C HIS A 125 18.99 28.12 17.18
N ASN A 126 18.85 26.81 16.97
CA ASN A 126 18.97 25.83 18.04
C ASN A 126 20.44 25.72 18.47
N ASP A 127 20.71 26.13 19.70
CA ASP A 127 22.03 26.13 20.34
C ASP A 127 22.23 24.93 21.29
N LEU A 128 21.25 24.00 21.33
CA LEU A 128 21.38 22.74 22.04
C LEU A 128 22.38 21.81 21.31
N LYS A 129 23.41 21.35 22.03
CA LYS A 129 24.34 20.34 21.50
C LYS A 129 23.60 19.00 21.35
N THR A 130 23.35 18.59 20.11
CA THR A 130 22.91 17.24 19.80
C THR A 130 23.99 16.25 20.24
N ARG A 131 23.58 15.25 21.03
CA ARG A 131 24.50 14.25 21.59
C ARG A 131 24.72 13.17 20.54
N ASP A 132 25.91 13.12 19.96
CA ASP A 132 26.26 12.08 18.99
C ASP A 132 26.15 10.68 19.60
N SER A 133 25.37 9.81 18.94
CA SER A 133 25.26 8.40 19.33
C SER A 133 26.58 7.67 19.04
N ALA A 134 27.03 6.82 19.97
CA ALA A 134 28.28 6.07 19.87
C ALA A 134 28.37 5.13 18.64
N PHE A 135 27.23 4.83 17.99
CA PHE A 135 27.15 4.03 16.75
C PHE A 135 27.36 4.84 15.46
N ASN A 136 27.68 6.14 15.54
CA ASN A 136 27.81 7.02 14.36
C ASN A 136 28.97 6.66 13.40
N TRP A 137 30.02 5.97 13.85
CA TRP A 137 31.13 5.61 12.95
C TRP A 137 30.64 4.75 11.77
N PHE A 138 29.89 3.69 12.04
CA PHE A 138 29.44 2.75 11.01
C PHE A 138 28.39 3.37 10.09
N SER A 139 27.49 4.21 10.63
CA SER A 139 26.46 4.89 9.84
C SER A 139 27.03 5.98 8.93
N ARG A 140 28.15 6.61 9.30
CA ARG A 140 28.80 7.68 8.50
C ARG A 140 29.20 7.22 7.10
N PHE A 141 29.58 5.94 6.92
CA PHE A 141 29.93 5.40 5.60
C PHE A 141 28.72 5.31 4.66
N PHE A 142 27.52 5.15 5.21
CA PHE A 142 26.29 5.05 4.45
C PHE A 142 25.52 6.38 4.34
N ARG A 143 25.88 7.42 5.11
CA ARG A 143 25.23 8.74 5.01
C ARG A 143 25.55 9.44 3.68
N VAL A 144 24.63 10.29 3.24
CA VAL A 144 24.89 11.21 2.12
C VAL A 144 25.98 12.19 2.55
N ASP A 145 26.89 12.53 1.64
CA ASP A 145 27.96 13.48 1.91
C ASP A 145 27.37 14.84 2.31
N GLU A 146 27.68 15.28 3.53
CA GLU A 146 27.21 16.53 4.13
C GLU A 146 27.68 17.77 3.36
N ASN A 147 28.72 17.64 2.53
CA ASN A 147 29.16 18.71 1.64
C ASN A 147 28.23 18.91 0.43
N ILE A 148 27.49 17.87 0.04
CA ILE A 148 26.58 17.89 -1.12
C ILE A 148 25.17 18.29 -0.68
N ILE A 149 24.65 17.63 0.37
CA ILE A 149 23.40 18.00 1.03
C ILE A 149 23.76 18.48 2.42
N LYS A 150 23.74 19.79 2.62
CA LYS A 150 23.99 20.37 3.94
C LYS A 150 22.84 19.97 4.88
N PRO A 151 23.14 19.52 6.12
CA PRO A 151 22.10 19.28 7.10
C PRO A 151 21.31 20.59 7.32
N GLU A 152 19.98 20.49 7.42
CA GLU A 152 19.17 21.66 7.75
C GLU A 152 19.57 22.13 9.14
N GLN A 153 19.81 23.43 9.27
CA GLN A 153 20.11 24.02 10.56
C GLN A 153 18.82 24.03 11.39
N GLU A 154 18.87 23.45 12.59
CA GLU A 154 17.72 23.42 13.47
C GLU A 154 17.46 24.82 14.07
N PHE A 155 16.18 25.17 14.17
CA PHE A 155 15.71 26.41 14.77
C PHE A 155 14.65 26.08 15.81
N PHE A 156 14.57 26.89 16.87
CA PHE A 156 13.34 26.93 17.67
C PHE A 156 12.23 27.50 16.80
N THR A 157 11.07 26.84 16.79
CA THR A 157 9.92 27.25 15.99
C THR A 157 8.74 27.63 16.86
N ALA A 158 7.92 28.53 16.35
CA ALA A 158 6.65 28.92 16.97
C ALA A 158 5.60 29.19 15.91
N PRO A 159 4.30 29.05 16.25
CA PRO A 159 3.22 29.39 15.32
C PRO A 159 3.34 30.84 14.86
N PHE A 160 3.28 31.04 13.56
CA PHE A 160 3.43 32.36 12.95
C PHE A 160 2.30 33.30 13.37
N GLN A 161 2.68 34.44 13.93
CA GLN A 161 1.78 35.53 14.28
C GLN A 161 2.24 36.80 13.60
N LYS A 162 1.32 37.46 12.88
CA LYS A 162 1.66 38.64 12.08
C LYS A 162 2.08 39.82 12.96
N GLU A 163 1.51 39.93 14.16
CA GLU A 163 1.84 40.97 15.13
C GLU A 163 3.29 40.89 15.64
N HIS A 164 3.85 39.68 15.69
CA HIS A 164 5.19 39.41 16.20
C HIS A 164 6.22 39.09 15.11
N LEU A 165 6.03 39.67 13.91
CA LEU A 165 6.91 39.49 12.75
C LEU A 165 8.40 39.71 13.05
N SER A 166 8.75 40.63 13.95
CA SER A 166 10.13 40.93 14.33
C SER A 166 10.83 39.82 15.11
N ASN A 167 10.09 38.91 15.73
CA ASN A 167 10.64 37.83 16.54
C ASN A 167 11.10 36.64 15.68
N PHE A 168 10.60 36.54 14.44
CA PHE A 168 10.95 35.47 13.52
C PHE A 168 12.27 35.75 12.81
N TYR A 169 13.01 34.69 12.52
CA TYR A 169 14.28 34.77 11.82
C TYR A 169 14.05 34.95 10.31
N ILE A 170 14.00 36.21 9.86
CA ILE A 170 13.80 36.57 8.45
C ILE A 170 15.12 37.11 7.87
N GLN A 171 15.86 36.28 7.13
CA GLN A 171 17.00 36.75 6.34
C GLN A 171 16.53 37.43 5.04
N ASP A 172 15.66 36.74 4.30
CA ASP A 172 15.11 37.20 3.05
C ASP A 172 13.64 36.77 2.93
N LYS A 173 12.79 37.67 2.44
CA LYS A 173 11.34 37.47 2.35
C LYS A 173 10.97 36.39 1.34
N ASP A 174 11.76 36.24 0.28
CA ASP A 174 11.46 35.29 -0.80
C ASP A 174 11.80 33.84 -0.43
N THR A 175 12.80 33.66 0.44
CA THR A 175 13.28 32.34 0.91
C THR A 175 12.68 31.91 2.24
N PHE A 176 12.16 32.85 3.06
CA PHE A 176 11.57 32.55 4.37
C PHE A 176 10.46 31.49 4.32
N PHE A 177 9.55 31.59 3.34
CA PHE A 177 8.57 30.53 3.08
C PHE A 177 9.10 29.54 2.05
N ASN A 178 9.39 28.32 2.50
CA ASN A 178 9.77 27.22 1.61
C ASN A 178 8.75 27.03 0.48
N PRO A 179 9.19 26.66 -0.74
CA PRO A 179 8.29 26.38 -1.87
C PRO A 179 7.15 25.42 -1.52
N ALA A 180 7.46 24.39 -0.74
CA ALA A 180 6.47 23.43 -0.28
C ALA A 180 5.37 24.07 0.57
N THR A 181 5.75 24.89 1.55
CA THR A 181 4.83 25.63 2.43
C THR A 181 3.98 26.62 1.63
N ARG A 182 4.57 27.32 0.66
CA ARG A 182 3.83 28.24 -0.23
C ARG A 182 2.77 27.52 -1.06
N SER A 183 3.14 26.41 -1.71
CA SER A 183 2.18 25.60 -2.47
C SER A 183 1.06 25.05 -1.58
N ARG A 184 1.35 24.72 -0.31
CA ARG A 184 0.34 24.29 0.68
C ARG A 184 -0.64 25.42 1.02
N ILE A 185 -0.13 26.63 1.30
CA ILE A 185 -0.97 27.81 1.56
C ILE A 185 -1.86 28.13 0.35
N VAL A 186 -1.29 28.11 -0.86
CA VAL A 186 -2.07 28.39 -2.07
C VAL A 186 -3.12 27.31 -2.31
N HIS A 187 -2.79 26.03 -2.12
CA HIS A 187 -3.78 24.96 -2.20
C HIS A 187 -4.92 25.14 -1.19
N PHE A 188 -4.60 25.56 0.03
CA PHE A 188 -5.58 25.87 1.05
C PHE A 188 -6.57 26.95 0.58
N ILE A 189 -6.06 28.06 0.04
CA ILE A 189 -6.89 29.14 -0.53
C ILE A 189 -7.77 28.60 -1.68
N LEU A 190 -7.17 27.88 -2.64
CA LEU A 190 -7.88 27.30 -3.78
C LEU A 190 -9.02 26.34 -3.34
N SER A 191 -8.83 25.62 -2.25
CA SER A 191 -9.84 24.69 -1.72
C SER A 191 -11.04 25.38 -1.07
N ARG A 192 -10.91 26.63 -0.62
CA ARG A 192 -11.94 27.38 0.12
C ARG A 192 -12.66 28.46 -0.68
N VAL A 193 -12.09 28.93 -1.79
CA VAL A 193 -12.70 30.01 -2.59
C VAL A 193 -14.06 29.55 -3.18
N GLU A 194 -15.09 30.38 -2.98
CA GLU A 194 -16.44 30.18 -3.53
C GLU A 194 -16.47 30.45 -5.04
N TYR A 195 -17.21 29.64 -5.82
CA TYR A 195 -17.42 29.88 -7.26
C TYR A 195 -18.90 30.01 -7.65
N ALA A 196 -19.84 29.57 -6.81
CA ALA A 196 -21.27 29.72 -7.07
C ALA A 196 -22.11 29.61 -5.79
N ARG A 197 -23.20 30.36 -5.73
CA ARG A 197 -24.27 30.20 -4.73
C ARG A 197 -25.54 29.72 -5.43
N LYS A 198 -26.16 28.63 -4.95
CA LYS A 198 -27.44 28.15 -5.51
C LYS A 198 -28.37 27.73 -4.37
N ASN A 199 -29.56 28.35 -4.27
CA ASN A 199 -30.58 28.05 -3.27
C ASN A 199 -30.01 28.05 -1.82
N ASN A 200 -29.28 29.10 -1.44
CA ASN A 200 -28.54 29.21 -0.17
C ASN A 200 -27.43 28.17 0.08
N VAL A 201 -27.20 27.24 -0.83
CA VAL A 201 -26.04 26.33 -0.76
C VAL A 201 -24.85 26.98 -1.46
N LYS A 202 -23.80 27.28 -0.67
CA LYS A 202 -22.50 27.74 -1.16
C LYS A 202 -21.78 26.60 -1.87
N LYS A 203 -21.22 26.86 -3.05
CA LYS A 203 -20.34 25.94 -3.77
C LYS A 203 -18.96 26.56 -3.84
N PHE A 204 -18.01 25.84 -3.29
CA PHE A 204 -16.63 26.28 -3.16
C PHE A 204 -15.66 25.14 -3.47
N GLY A 205 -14.41 25.52 -3.68
CA GLY A 205 -13.28 24.62 -3.82
C GLY A 205 -12.97 24.15 -5.23
N ILE A 206 -11.66 24.04 -5.48
CA ILE A 206 -11.09 23.60 -6.74
C ILE A 206 -11.39 22.14 -7.09
N ASN A 207 -11.46 21.25 -6.10
CA ASN A 207 -11.67 19.81 -6.33
C ASN A 207 -12.97 19.53 -7.10
N LYS A 208 -14.05 20.27 -6.78
CA LYS A 208 -15.32 20.16 -7.48
C LYS A 208 -15.27 20.74 -8.90
N LEU A 209 -14.44 21.74 -9.14
CA LEU A 209 -14.20 22.30 -10.48
C LEU A 209 -13.39 21.32 -11.35
N LEU A 210 -12.49 20.54 -10.75
CA LEU A 210 -11.77 19.44 -11.41
C LEU A 210 -12.71 18.26 -11.73
N ASP A 211 -13.50 17.82 -10.75
CA ASP A 211 -14.45 16.69 -10.93
C ASP A 211 -15.54 16.99 -11.97
N THR A 212 -15.93 18.27 -12.12
CA THR A 212 -16.88 18.70 -13.15
C THR A 212 -16.25 18.97 -14.51
N GLY A 213 -14.92 18.84 -14.64
CA GLY A 213 -14.17 19.07 -15.87
C GLY A 213 -14.11 20.54 -16.32
N ILE A 214 -14.30 21.49 -15.40
CA ILE A 214 -14.11 22.93 -15.69
C ILE A 214 -12.62 23.25 -15.76
N TYR A 215 -11.87 22.82 -14.75
CA TYR A 215 -10.42 22.71 -14.82
C TYR A 215 -10.05 21.26 -15.16
N LYS A 216 -8.97 21.08 -15.91
CA LYS A 216 -8.39 19.77 -16.23
C LYS A 216 -7.38 19.30 -15.19
N ALA A 217 -6.58 20.23 -14.69
CA ALA A 217 -5.51 19.93 -13.74
C ALA A 217 -5.23 21.14 -12.87
N ALA A 218 -4.79 20.88 -11.64
CA ALA A 218 -4.25 21.85 -10.72
C ALA A 218 -3.08 21.20 -9.97
N PHE A 219 -1.88 21.78 -10.05
CA PHE A 219 -0.70 21.18 -9.45
C PHE A 219 0.38 22.24 -9.15
N PRO A 220 1.21 22.03 -8.12
CA PRO A 220 2.44 22.80 -7.91
C PRO A 220 3.52 22.36 -8.91
N LEU A 221 4.47 23.25 -9.19
CA LEU A 221 5.57 22.97 -10.12
C LEU A 221 6.75 22.27 -9.42
N HIS A 222 7.44 21.43 -10.18
CA HIS A 222 8.81 21.03 -9.89
C HIS A 222 9.77 22.17 -10.20
N ASP A 223 10.73 22.35 -9.31
CA ASP A 223 11.85 23.28 -9.39
C ASP A 223 12.68 23.15 -10.68
N SER A 224 13.22 21.97 -11.00
CA SER A 224 14.12 21.79 -12.15
C SER A 224 13.85 20.47 -12.88
N SER A 225 14.54 20.25 -14.00
CA SER A 225 14.63 18.90 -14.59
C SER A 225 15.33 17.95 -13.62
N PHE A 226 14.98 16.66 -13.65
CA PHE A 226 15.65 15.65 -12.82
C PHE A 226 17.00 15.21 -13.41
N GLY A 227 17.21 15.36 -14.72
CA GLY A 227 18.42 14.87 -15.41
C GLY A 227 19.55 15.89 -15.51
N HIS A 228 19.23 17.17 -15.46
CA HIS A 228 20.17 18.28 -15.59
C HIS A 228 19.87 19.36 -14.55
N PRO A 229 20.89 20.09 -14.07
CA PRO A 229 20.68 21.22 -13.18
C PRO A 229 19.87 22.32 -13.87
N SER A 230 19.25 23.20 -13.07
CA SER A 230 18.48 24.32 -13.57
C SER A 230 19.36 25.30 -14.35
N THR A 231 18.77 25.97 -15.35
CA THR A 231 19.45 27.05 -16.08
C THR A 231 19.52 28.35 -15.27
N ASP A 232 18.61 28.52 -14.29
CA ASP A 232 18.60 29.64 -13.36
C ASP A 232 19.62 29.40 -12.23
N PRO A 233 20.65 30.26 -12.07
CA PRO A 233 21.64 30.14 -11.00
C PRO A 233 21.06 30.44 -9.60
N ASN A 234 19.93 31.16 -9.50
CA ASN A 234 19.30 31.48 -8.22
C ASN A 234 18.39 30.36 -7.70
N CYS A 235 18.02 29.40 -8.56
CA CYS A 235 17.18 28.28 -8.17
C CYS A 235 18.04 27.12 -7.66
N PRO A 236 17.88 26.66 -6.40
CA PRO A 236 18.49 25.41 -5.97
C PRO A 236 17.82 24.26 -6.74
N SER A 237 18.60 23.48 -7.50
CA SER A 237 18.11 22.30 -8.23
C SER A 237 17.88 21.12 -7.29
N GLU A 238 16.91 21.25 -6.37
CA GLU A 238 16.57 20.28 -5.32
C GLU A 238 16.14 18.93 -5.90
N ARG A 239 15.33 18.90 -6.97
CA ARG A 239 14.90 17.65 -7.64
C ARG A 239 16.04 16.91 -8.29
N TYR A 240 16.96 17.63 -8.96
CA TYR A 240 18.16 17.02 -9.53
C TYR A 240 19.03 16.37 -8.44
N LEU A 241 19.17 17.06 -7.30
CA LEU A 241 19.95 16.57 -6.17
C LEU A 241 19.31 15.35 -5.50
N LEU A 242 17.99 15.39 -5.27
CA LEU A 242 17.19 14.25 -4.78
C LEU A 242 17.28 13.05 -5.74
N TYR A 243 17.23 13.30 -7.05
CA TYR A 243 17.39 12.24 -8.03
C TYR A 243 18.76 11.57 -7.91
N ARG A 244 19.83 12.38 -7.89
CA ARG A 244 21.21 11.89 -7.90
C ARG A 244 21.62 11.19 -6.61
N GLU A 245 21.24 11.71 -5.45
CA GLU A 245 21.70 11.20 -4.15
C GLU A 245 20.74 10.19 -3.51
N TRP A 246 19.45 10.21 -3.84
CA TRP A 246 18.45 9.34 -3.21
C TRP A 246 17.73 8.42 -4.20
N ALA A 247 17.15 8.95 -5.28
CA ALA A 247 16.26 8.19 -6.15
C ALA A 247 16.99 7.31 -7.19
N HIS A 248 18.27 7.53 -7.45
CA HIS A 248 19.02 6.76 -8.44
C HIS A 248 19.33 5.35 -7.92
N PRO A 249 19.11 4.28 -8.71
CA PRO A 249 19.44 2.90 -8.32
C PRO A 249 20.89 2.63 -7.89
N LYS A 250 21.85 3.51 -8.26
CA LYS A 250 23.27 3.39 -7.87
C LYS A 250 23.47 3.56 -6.36
N ASN A 251 22.57 4.28 -5.69
CA ASN A 251 22.70 4.61 -4.28
C ASN A 251 21.88 3.68 -3.39
N ILE A 252 21.61 2.44 -3.81
CA ILE A 252 20.78 1.49 -3.07
C ILE A 252 21.20 1.32 -1.61
N PHE A 253 22.51 1.34 -1.33
CA PHE A 253 23.10 1.19 0.00
C PHE A 253 23.22 2.49 0.81
N LYS A 254 22.98 3.67 0.23
CA LYS A 254 23.06 4.94 0.97
C LYS A 254 21.85 5.14 1.88
N LEU A 255 22.01 5.81 3.01
CA LEU A 255 20.92 6.24 3.87
C LEU A 255 20.07 7.31 3.17
N GLN A 256 18.81 7.43 3.61
CA GLN A 256 17.84 8.35 3.03
C GLN A 256 17.99 9.75 3.64
N PRO A 257 18.07 10.83 2.82
CA PRO A 257 18.09 12.20 3.32
C PRO A 257 16.67 12.68 3.66
N LEU A 258 16.15 12.22 4.81
CA LEU A 258 14.75 12.41 5.20
C LEU A 258 14.33 13.89 5.29
N ASP A 259 15.18 14.76 5.85
CA ASP A 259 14.86 16.18 5.99
C ASP A 259 14.74 16.89 4.64
N PHE A 260 15.59 16.51 3.68
CA PHE A 260 15.55 17.05 2.33
C PHE A 260 14.32 16.56 1.55
N ILE A 261 13.93 15.30 1.74
CA ILE A 261 12.69 14.74 1.18
C ILE A 261 11.48 15.48 1.78
N ARG A 262 11.45 15.68 3.10
CA ARG A 262 10.42 16.45 3.81
C ARG A 262 10.33 17.87 3.27
N LYS A 263 11.45 18.57 3.13
CA LYS A 263 11.50 19.96 2.62
C LYS A 263 10.88 20.08 1.23
N TYR A 264 11.14 19.11 0.35
CA TYR A 264 10.67 19.15 -1.04
C TYR A 264 9.23 18.67 -1.21
N TYR A 265 8.87 17.56 -0.57
CA TYR A 265 7.61 16.84 -0.79
C TYR A 265 6.57 17.04 0.32
N GLY A 266 6.99 17.46 1.52
CA GLY A 266 6.16 17.56 2.71
C GLY A 266 6.30 16.35 3.65
N GLU A 267 5.72 16.50 4.84
CA GLU A 267 5.86 15.55 5.94
C GLU A 267 5.17 14.21 5.64
N LYS A 268 4.02 14.21 4.94
CA LYS A 268 3.31 12.96 4.59
C LYS A 268 4.14 11.98 3.75
N ILE A 269 4.96 12.50 2.85
CA ILE A 269 5.88 11.68 2.03
C ILE A 269 7.15 11.37 2.82
N GLY A 270 7.63 12.33 3.61
CA GLY A 270 8.75 12.12 4.53
C GLY A 270 8.50 10.96 5.51
N ILE A 271 7.34 10.92 6.17
CA ILE A 271 7.01 9.89 7.16
C ILE A 271 6.88 8.50 6.52
N TYR A 272 6.39 8.42 5.28
CA TYR A 272 6.34 7.18 4.51
C TYR A 272 7.75 6.59 4.30
N PHE A 273 8.69 7.39 3.79
CA PHE A 273 10.06 6.94 3.57
C PHE A 273 10.83 6.70 4.87
N ALA A 274 10.53 7.45 5.93
CA ALA A 274 11.07 7.22 7.25
C ALA A 274 10.60 5.86 7.81
N TRP A 275 9.30 5.56 7.71
CA TRP A 275 8.72 4.27 8.11
C TRP A 275 9.27 3.12 7.29
N LEU A 276 9.32 3.26 5.97
CA LEU A 276 9.84 2.23 5.07
C LEU A 276 11.32 1.93 5.33
N GLY A 277 12.13 2.98 5.55
CA GLY A 277 13.53 2.84 5.94
C GLY A 277 13.70 2.14 7.28
N PHE A 278 12.91 2.55 8.28
CA PHE A 278 12.90 1.93 9.60
C PHE A 278 12.52 0.44 9.54
N TYR A 279 11.46 0.11 8.79
CA TYR A 279 11.02 -1.26 8.57
C TYR A 279 12.10 -2.12 7.91
N THR A 280 12.78 -1.58 6.89
CA THR A 280 13.90 -2.26 6.21
C THR A 280 15.08 -2.53 7.14
N ASN A 281 15.42 -1.56 7.99
CA ASN A 281 16.48 -1.73 8.99
C ASN A 281 16.13 -2.83 10.00
N MET A 282 14.90 -2.84 10.53
CA MET A 282 14.46 -3.88 11.48
C MET A 282 14.34 -5.25 10.82
N LEU A 283 13.94 -5.34 9.55
CA LEU A 283 13.91 -6.58 8.77
C LEU A 283 15.29 -7.21 8.62
N THR A 284 16.36 -6.41 8.60
CA THR A 284 17.74 -6.92 8.52
C THR A 284 18.03 -7.87 9.69
N VAL A 285 17.61 -7.52 10.91
CA VAL A 285 17.78 -8.38 12.10
C VAL A 285 16.98 -9.67 11.94
N ALA A 286 15.72 -9.57 11.51
CA ALA A 286 14.87 -10.75 11.31
C ALA A 286 15.39 -11.67 10.20
N ALA A 287 15.90 -11.12 9.10
CA ALA A 287 16.46 -11.86 7.99
C ALA A 287 17.72 -12.64 8.39
N VAL A 288 18.61 -12.03 9.18
CA VAL A 288 19.82 -12.72 9.67
C VAL A 288 19.46 -13.93 10.53
N VAL A 289 18.53 -13.77 11.50
CA VAL A 289 18.08 -14.88 12.35
C VAL A 289 17.35 -15.95 11.52
N GLY A 290 16.48 -15.54 10.58
CA GLY A 290 15.74 -16.45 9.71
C GLY A 290 16.65 -17.28 8.80
N VAL A 291 17.68 -16.67 8.22
CA VAL A 291 18.72 -17.38 7.44
C VAL A 291 19.49 -18.34 8.34
N GLY A 292 19.84 -17.94 9.57
CA GLY A 292 20.48 -18.81 10.55
C GLY A 292 19.65 -20.07 10.85
N CYS A 293 18.35 -19.92 11.12
CA CYS A 293 17.43 -21.03 11.36
C CYS A 293 17.26 -21.92 10.12
N PHE A 294 17.20 -21.34 8.92
CA PHE A 294 17.13 -22.09 7.68
C PHE A 294 18.41 -22.90 7.41
N LEU A 295 19.58 -22.31 7.64
CA LEU A 295 20.86 -23.00 7.52
C LEU A 295 20.98 -24.14 8.52
N TYR A 296 20.50 -23.96 9.75
CA TYR A 296 20.39 -25.04 10.73
C TYR A 296 19.55 -26.21 10.18
N GLY A 297 18.35 -25.92 9.63
CA GLY A 297 17.51 -26.94 9.00
C GLY A 297 18.20 -27.67 7.84
N CYS A 298 18.96 -26.94 7.01
CA CYS A 298 19.77 -27.52 5.93
C CYS A 298 20.88 -28.45 6.44
N LEU A 299 21.55 -28.08 7.53
CA LEU A 299 22.58 -28.91 8.16
C LEU A 299 21.98 -30.19 8.78
N THR A 300 20.78 -30.10 9.37
CA THR A 300 20.10 -31.25 9.98
C THR A 300 19.34 -32.12 8.98
N LYS A 301 19.18 -31.69 7.72
CA LYS A 301 18.39 -32.37 6.67
C LYS A 301 18.72 -33.86 6.55
N ASN A 302 20.00 -34.21 6.61
CA ASN A 302 20.47 -35.58 6.44
C ASN A 302 20.28 -36.44 7.70
N ASN A 303 20.03 -35.85 8.86
CA ASN A 303 19.87 -36.56 10.14
C ASN A 303 18.39 -36.78 10.52
N CYS A 304 17.46 -36.43 9.64
CA CYS A 304 16.03 -36.59 9.87
C CYS A 304 15.59 -38.06 9.67
N THR A 305 15.39 -38.80 10.75
CA THR A 305 15.01 -40.24 10.69
C THR A 305 13.72 -40.47 9.89
N TRP A 306 12.65 -39.71 10.14
CA TRP A 306 11.37 -39.89 9.46
C TRP A 306 11.44 -39.63 7.94
N SER A 307 12.28 -38.68 7.50
CA SER A 307 12.43 -38.41 6.05
C SER A 307 13.29 -39.49 5.38
N GLN A 308 14.25 -40.07 6.11
CA GLN A 308 14.99 -41.25 5.67
C GLN A 308 14.06 -42.47 5.55
N GLU A 309 13.15 -42.71 6.49
CA GLU A 309 12.16 -43.80 6.42
C GLU A 309 11.26 -43.70 5.19
N VAL A 310 10.79 -42.49 4.86
CA VAL A 310 9.99 -42.24 3.64
C VAL A 310 10.80 -42.54 2.37
N CYS A 311 12.09 -42.21 2.38
CA CYS A 311 13.00 -42.39 1.24
C CYS A 311 13.59 -43.81 1.13
N ASP A 312 13.52 -44.62 2.19
CA ASP A 312 14.03 -45.99 2.17
C ASP A 312 13.11 -46.88 1.30
N PRO A 313 13.64 -47.52 0.23
CA PRO A 313 12.83 -48.41 -0.60
C PRO A 313 12.27 -49.62 0.17
N ASN A 314 12.91 -50.05 1.25
CA ASN A 314 12.45 -51.20 2.05
C ASN A 314 11.29 -50.82 2.98
N ILE A 315 11.21 -49.56 3.41
CA ILE A 315 10.18 -49.05 4.33
C ILE A 315 9.13 -48.28 3.50
N GLY A 316 9.45 -47.05 3.10
CA GLY A 316 8.55 -46.20 2.31
C GLY A 316 8.20 -46.74 0.92
N GLY A 317 9.05 -47.56 0.32
CA GLY A 317 8.76 -48.22 -0.97
C GLY A 317 7.70 -49.33 -0.88
N ASN A 318 7.60 -49.99 0.28
CA ASN A 318 6.63 -51.06 0.54
C ASN A 318 5.27 -50.54 1.05
N ILE A 319 5.20 -49.28 1.50
CA ILE A 319 3.96 -48.65 1.97
C ILE A 319 3.13 -48.14 0.78
N ILE A 320 1.96 -48.74 0.59
CA ILE A 320 0.99 -48.35 -0.44
C ILE A 320 -0.08 -47.44 0.16
N MET A 321 -0.26 -46.27 -0.44
CA MET A 321 -1.24 -45.26 -0.03
C MET A 321 -2.56 -45.41 -0.78
N CYS A 322 -3.65 -45.07 -0.11
CA CYS A 322 -4.99 -45.05 -0.71
C CYS A 322 -5.11 -43.90 -1.75
N PRO A 323 -5.96 -44.05 -2.78
CA PRO A 323 -6.18 -43.01 -3.77
C PRO A 323 -6.96 -41.82 -3.18
N GLN A 324 -6.52 -40.61 -3.52
CA GLN A 324 -7.09 -39.35 -3.02
C GLN A 324 -8.36 -38.91 -3.79
N CYS A 325 -8.71 -39.56 -4.91
CA CYS A 325 -9.88 -39.20 -5.71
C CYS A 325 -10.76 -40.38 -6.07
N ASP A 326 -12.02 -40.08 -6.39
CA ASP A 326 -13.01 -41.10 -6.75
C ASP A 326 -12.79 -41.58 -8.18
N LYS A 327 -12.84 -42.91 -8.38
CA LYS A 327 -12.82 -43.62 -9.68
C LYS A 327 -11.51 -43.54 -10.49
N VAL A 328 -10.97 -42.36 -10.78
CA VAL A 328 -9.90 -42.18 -11.80
C VAL A 328 -8.48 -42.15 -11.19
N CYS A 329 -8.35 -42.22 -9.86
CA CYS A 329 -7.05 -42.27 -9.19
C CYS A 329 -6.58 -43.71 -8.94
N THR A 330 -5.26 -43.91 -9.00
CA THR A 330 -4.61 -45.19 -8.70
C THR A 330 -3.93 -45.15 -7.33
N TYR A 331 -3.64 -46.34 -6.79
CA TYR A 331 -2.79 -46.51 -5.61
C TYR A 331 -1.35 -46.11 -5.94
N TRP A 332 -0.64 -45.61 -4.94
CA TRP A 332 0.70 -45.06 -5.15
C TRP A 332 1.59 -45.36 -3.94
N ASN A 333 2.91 -45.44 -4.17
CA ASN A 333 3.89 -45.77 -3.14
C ASN A 333 4.40 -44.50 -2.45
N LEU A 334 4.60 -44.57 -1.14
CA LEU A 334 5.00 -43.41 -0.34
C LEU A 334 6.35 -42.82 -0.77
N ASN A 335 7.28 -43.65 -1.27
CA ASN A 335 8.61 -43.24 -1.76
C ASN A 335 8.58 -42.11 -2.82
N ILE A 336 7.49 -41.94 -3.57
CA ILE A 336 7.33 -40.84 -4.53
C ILE A 336 7.43 -39.46 -3.83
N THR A 337 7.09 -39.39 -2.54
CA THR A 337 7.14 -38.17 -1.72
C THR A 337 8.50 -37.92 -1.05
N CYS A 338 9.53 -38.73 -1.34
CA CYS A 338 10.85 -38.64 -0.71
C CYS A 338 11.48 -37.23 -0.82
N GLU A 339 11.53 -36.65 -2.02
CA GLU A 339 12.17 -35.33 -2.22
C GLU A 339 11.39 -34.19 -1.55
N SER A 340 10.05 -34.30 -1.54
CA SER A 340 9.18 -33.37 -0.83
C SER A 340 9.43 -33.44 0.69
N SER A 341 9.51 -34.65 1.24
CA SER A 341 9.76 -34.91 2.67
C SER A 341 11.14 -34.42 3.11
N LYS A 342 12.17 -34.57 2.27
CA LYS A 342 13.51 -34.02 2.51
C LYS A 342 13.50 -32.49 2.62
N LYS A 343 12.73 -31.80 1.79
CA LYS A 343 12.57 -30.33 1.87
C LYS A 343 11.76 -29.93 3.10
N LEU A 344 10.69 -30.68 3.37
CA LEU A 344 9.85 -30.46 4.54
C LEU A 344 10.65 -30.56 5.85
N CYS A 345 11.65 -31.44 5.97
CA CYS A 345 12.48 -31.48 7.18
C CYS A 345 13.28 -30.20 7.44
N ILE A 346 13.57 -29.41 6.40
CA ILE A 346 14.24 -28.11 6.56
C ILE A 346 13.26 -27.09 7.18
N PHE A 347 12.05 -27.03 6.63
CA PHE A 347 11.01 -26.07 7.02
C PHE A 347 10.27 -26.44 8.31
N ASP A 348 10.16 -27.73 8.61
CA ASP A 348 9.50 -28.25 9.81
C ASP A 348 10.52 -28.79 10.82
N SER A 349 11.43 -27.90 11.23
CA SER A 349 12.51 -28.16 12.20
C SER A 349 12.30 -27.37 13.49
N PHE A 350 12.96 -27.77 14.58
CA PHE A 350 12.93 -26.98 15.83
C PHE A 350 13.45 -25.55 15.65
N GLY A 351 14.29 -25.30 14.63
CA GLY A 351 14.75 -23.96 14.29
C GLY A 351 13.62 -23.03 13.86
N THR A 352 12.60 -23.54 13.17
CA THR A 352 11.46 -22.73 12.73
C THR A 352 10.49 -22.41 13.87
N LEU A 353 10.35 -23.32 14.84
CA LEU A 353 9.66 -23.04 16.11
C LEU A 353 10.33 -21.89 16.88
N VAL A 354 11.64 -21.98 17.11
CA VAL A 354 12.41 -20.92 17.79
C VAL A 354 12.29 -19.60 17.03
N PHE A 355 12.32 -19.67 15.71
CA PHE A 355 12.14 -18.49 14.86
C PHE A 355 10.76 -17.85 14.99
N ALA A 356 9.69 -18.65 15.06
CA ALA A 356 8.33 -18.13 15.24
C ALA A 356 8.17 -17.39 16.58
N VAL A 357 8.77 -17.90 17.66
CA VAL A 357 8.80 -17.22 18.96
C VAL A 357 9.60 -15.92 18.90
N PHE A 358 10.79 -15.96 18.29
CA PHE A 358 11.60 -14.76 18.06
C PHE A 358 10.83 -13.70 17.26
N MET A 359 10.11 -14.09 16.20
CA MET A 359 9.34 -13.18 15.38
C MET A 359 8.18 -12.53 16.14
N GLY A 360 7.53 -13.27 17.06
CA GLY A 360 6.54 -12.69 17.97
C GLY A 360 7.12 -11.53 18.80
N ILE A 361 8.31 -11.71 19.36
CA ILE A 361 9.02 -10.67 20.13
C ILE A 361 9.50 -9.54 19.22
N TRP A 362 10.08 -9.87 18.06
CA TRP A 362 10.59 -8.91 17.09
C TRP A 362 9.50 -7.96 16.60
N VAL A 363 8.29 -8.45 16.34
CA VAL A 363 7.16 -7.59 15.93
C VAL A 363 6.79 -6.59 17.02
N THR A 364 6.79 -7.00 18.29
CA THR A 364 6.55 -6.08 19.40
C THR A 364 7.63 -5.00 19.47
N PHE A 365 8.90 -5.38 19.38
CA PHE A 365 9.99 -4.40 19.34
C PHE A 365 9.93 -3.47 18.13
N PHE A 366 9.58 -3.98 16.95
CA PHE A 366 9.37 -3.17 15.76
C PHE A 366 8.31 -2.08 15.99
N LEU A 367 7.15 -2.43 16.54
CA LEU A 367 6.07 -1.48 16.79
C LEU A 367 6.41 -0.46 17.89
N GLU A 368 7.04 -0.89 18.99
CA GLU A 368 7.44 0.02 20.07
C GLU A 368 8.57 0.97 19.66
N PHE A 369 9.57 0.46 18.94
CA PHE A 369 10.65 1.30 18.43
C PHE A 369 10.19 2.23 17.31
N TRP A 370 9.21 1.81 16.48
CA TRP A 370 8.56 2.72 15.53
C TRP A 370 7.87 3.86 16.27
N LYS A 371 7.06 3.58 17.30
CA LYS A 371 6.41 4.64 18.09
C LYS A 371 7.42 5.64 18.67
N ARG A 372 8.58 5.16 19.14
CA ARG A 372 9.66 6.02 19.64
C ARG A 372 10.28 6.87 18.52
N ARG A 373 10.58 6.26 17.36
CA ARG A 373 11.11 6.99 16.20
C ARG A 373 10.10 7.99 15.64
N GLN A 374 8.83 7.65 15.66
CA GLN A 374 7.75 8.54 15.26
C GLN A 374 7.69 9.76 16.18
N ALA A 375 7.72 9.58 17.50
CA ALA A 375 7.74 10.70 18.45
C ALA A 375 8.97 11.62 18.28
N GLU A 376 10.13 11.06 17.94
CA GLU A 376 11.33 11.83 17.59
C GLU A 376 11.12 12.66 16.32
N LEU A 377 10.60 12.06 15.25
CA LEU A 377 10.28 12.76 14.01
C LEU A 377 9.18 13.80 14.19
N GLU A 378 8.19 13.52 15.05
CA GLU A 378 7.11 14.46 15.34
C GLU A 378 7.65 15.75 15.95
N TYR A 379 8.65 15.63 16.84
CA TYR A 379 9.38 16.76 17.41
C TYR A 379 10.28 17.45 16.38
N GLU A 380 11.16 16.71 15.69
CA GLU A 380 12.08 17.26 14.67
C GLU A 380 11.35 17.95 13.50
N TRP A 381 10.12 17.51 13.19
CA TRP A 381 9.33 18.01 12.07
C TRP A 381 8.17 18.92 12.47
N ASP A 382 8.10 19.30 13.75
CA ASP A 382 7.11 20.22 14.27
C ASP A 382 5.67 19.79 13.92
N THR A 383 5.38 18.50 14.07
CA THR A 383 4.04 17.93 13.83
C THR A 383 3.27 17.67 15.12
N VAL A 384 3.90 17.80 16.32
CA VAL A 384 3.28 17.54 17.64
C VAL A 384 2.07 18.44 17.93
N GLU A 385 2.15 19.74 17.60
CA GLU A 385 1.10 20.73 17.91
C GLU A 385 -0.12 20.68 16.98
N PHE A 386 -0.13 19.78 15.99
CA PHE A 386 -1.32 19.50 15.19
C PHE A 386 -2.50 18.99 16.03
N LEU A 387 -2.24 18.51 17.27
CA LEU A 387 -3.26 18.08 18.24
C LEU A 387 -3.89 19.23 19.04
N GLU A 388 -3.17 20.33 19.26
CA GLU A 388 -3.69 21.51 19.97
C GLU A 388 -4.48 22.45 19.05
N GLN A 389 -4.25 22.33 17.74
CA GLN A 389 -4.93 23.10 16.70
C GLN A 389 -6.05 22.24 16.10
N GLU A 390 -7.30 22.71 16.12
CA GLU A 390 -8.41 21.98 15.48
C GLU A 390 -8.10 21.75 13.99
N GLU A 391 -7.95 20.48 13.57
CA GLU A 391 -7.83 20.14 12.16
C GLU A 391 -9.02 20.74 11.41
N GLN A 392 -8.69 21.51 10.38
CA GLN A 392 -9.69 22.25 9.64
C GLN A 392 -10.69 21.30 8.96
N VAL A 393 -11.96 21.68 9.05
CA VAL A 393 -13.06 20.88 8.51
C VAL A 393 -12.95 20.78 6.98
N ARG A 394 -13.29 19.61 6.43
CA ARG A 394 -13.29 19.38 4.99
C ARG A 394 -14.31 20.29 4.29
N PRO A 395 -13.97 20.90 3.14
CA PRO A 395 -14.90 21.69 2.34
C PRO A 395 -16.22 20.99 2.00
N GLU A 396 -16.18 19.69 1.76
CA GLU A 396 -17.37 18.89 1.40
C GLU A 396 -18.32 18.69 2.57
N TYR A 397 -17.78 18.65 3.80
CA TYR A 397 -18.55 18.55 5.03
C TYR A 397 -19.24 19.89 5.31
N GLU A 398 -18.46 20.98 5.35
CA GLU A 398 -18.95 22.37 5.52
C GLU A 398 -20.07 22.70 4.53
N ALA A 399 -19.96 22.27 3.26
CA ALA A 399 -20.96 22.52 2.23
C ALA A 399 -22.32 21.84 2.48
N ARG A 400 -22.36 20.81 3.33
CA ARG A 400 -23.58 20.08 3.68
C ARG A 400 -24.10 20.41 5.07
N CYS A 401 -23.41 21.26 5.84
CA CYS A 401 -23.87 21.62 7.16
C CYS A 401 -25.11 22.53 7.06
N THR A 402 -26.22 22.06 7.62
CA THR A 402 -27.50 22.80 7.66
C THR A 402 -28.02 23.00 9.06
N HIS A 403 -27.62 22.14 10.00
CA HIS A 403 -28.05 22.18 11.39
C HIS A 403 -27.02 22.91 12.23
N VAL A 404 -27.46 23.66 13.24
CA VAL A 404 -26.60 24.33 14.22
C VAL A 404 -26.73 23.57 15.53
N VAL A 405 -25.59 23.20 16.12
CA VAL A 405 -25.50 22.51 17.42
C VAL A 405 -24.46 23.26 18.24
N MET A 406 -24.73 23.53 19.52
CA MET A 406 -23.70 24.05 20.41
C MET A 406 -22.73 22.95 20.80
N ASN A 407 -21.44 23.19 20.62
CA ASN A 407 -20.40 22.28 21.09
C ASN A 407 -20.32 22.38 22.63
N GLU A 408 -20.48 21.25 23.32
CA GLU A 408 -20.52 21.19 24.79
C GLU A 408 -19.21 21.67 25.44
N ILE A 409 -18.08 21.52 24.74
CA ILE A 409 -16.74 21.84 25.23
C ILE A 409 -16.40 23.30 24.95
N THR A 410 -16.52 23.75 23.70
CA THR A 410 -16.12 25.10 23.29
C THR A 410 -17.21 26.15 23.55
N GLN A 411 -18.46 25.72 23.82
CA GLN A 411 -19.63 26.59 23.94
C GLN A 411 -19.86 27.49 22.71
N GLN A 412 -19.32 27.08 21.55
CA GLN A 412 -19.51 27.77 20.28
C GLN A 412 -20.55 27.05 19.42
N GLU A 413 -21.28 27.82 18.62
CA GLU A 413 -22.22 27.27 17.64
C GLU A 413 -21.46 26.58 16.50
N GLU A 414 -21.65 25.26 16.38
CA GLU A 414 -21.05 24.44 15.32
C GLU A 414 -22.11 24.02 14.30
N HIS A 415 -21.78 24.13 13.02
CA HIS A 415 -22.65 23.66 11.95
C HIS A 415 -22.39 22.19 11.63
N VAL A 416 -23.42 21.35 11.76
CA VAL A 416 -23.36 19.90 11.48
C VAL A 416 -24.31 19.49 10.33
N PRO A 417 -23.97 18.46 9.54
CA PRO A 417 -24.74 18.02 8.38
C PRO A 417 -25.87 17.03 8.70
N TYR A 418 -25.87 16.41 9.88
CA TYR A 418 -26.88 15.41 10.26
C TYR A 418 -27.10 15.37 11.78
N THR A 419 -28.26 14.88 12.20
CA THR A 419 -28.56 14.58 13.62
C THR A 419 -27.87 13.28 14.06
N ALA A 420 -27.74 13.08 15.38
CA ALA A 420 -27.12 11.88 15.94
C ALA A 420 -27.78 10.57 15.46
N CYS A 421 -29.12 10.55 15.33
CA CYS A 421 -29.85 9.41 14.78
C CYS A 421 -29.48 9.16 13.30
N GLY A 422 -29.38 10.22 12.49
CA GLY A 422 -28.94 10.11 11.10
C GLY A 422 -27.51 9.58 10.95
N LYS A 423 -26.60 9.95 11.87
CA LYS A 423 -25.23 9.41 11.93
C LYS A 423 -25.23 7.90 12.18
N CYS A 424 -26.03 7.45 13.15
CA CYS A 424 -26.11 6.04 13.53
C CYS A 424 -26.63 5.17 12.38
N VAL A 425 -27.75 5.54 11.75
CA VAL A 425 -28.32 4.81 10.60
C VAL A 425 -27.34 4.72 9.43
N ARG A 426 -26.59 5.79 9.18
CA ARG A 426 -25.57 5.81 8.13
C ARG A 426 -24.42 4.87 8.48
N MET A 427 -23.93 4.90 9.71
CA MET A 427 -22.83 4.03 10.16
C MET A 427 -23.22 2.54 10.13
N THR A 428 -24.45 2.20 10.55
CA THR A 428 -24.95 0.81 10.47
C THR A 428 -25.11 0.34 9.02
N PHE A 429 -25.59 1.20 8.12
CA PHE A 429 -25.63 0.88 6.70
C PHE A 429 -24.22 0.66 6.13
N CYS A 430 -23.26 1.53 6.45
CA CYS A 430 -21.88 1.42 5.95
C CYS A 430 -21.19 0.16 6.46
N THR A 431 -21.32 -0.16 7.75
CA THR A 431 -20.78 -1.39 8.34
C THR A 431 -21.42 -2.64 7.72
N SER A 432 -22.75 -2.67 7.55
CA SER A 432 -23.43 -3.79 6.89
C SER A 432 -22.98 -3.99 5.44
N ALA A 433 -22.75 -2.91 4.69
CA ALA A 433 -22.26 -2.97 3.33
C ALA A 433 -20.84 -3.55 3.25
N ILE A 434 -19.97 -3.23 4.22
CA ILE A 434 -18.61 -3.81 4.30
C ILE A 434 -18.70 -5.34 4.52
N PHE A 435 -19.51 -5.78 5.48
CA PHE A 435 -19.68 -7.22 5.74
C PHE A 435 -20.23 -7.98 4.53
N PHE A 436 -21.18 -7.39 3.79
CA PHE A 436 -21.68 -7.98 2.56
C PHE A 436 -20.57 -8.20 1.53
N TRP A 437 -19.68 -7.22 1.33
CA TRP A 437 -18.55 -7.37 0.40
C TRP A 437 -17.51 -8.37 0.87
N ILE A 438 -17.26 -8.47 2.19
CA ILE A 438 -16.39 -9.49 2.78
C ILE A 438 -16.96 -10.89 2.53
N LEU A 439 -18.27 -11.08 2.68
CA LEU A 439 -18.92 -12.36 2.38
C LEU A 439 -18.84 -12.70 0.88
N LEU A 440 -18.95 -11.70 0.00
CA LEU A 440 -18.82 -11.88 -1.44
C LEU A 440 -17.43 -12.38 -1.83
N ILE A 441 -16.36 -11.82 -1.26
CA ILE A 441 -15.00 -12.29 -1.56
C ILE A 441 -14.79 -13.72 -1.05
N ILE A 442 -15.26 -14.04 0.17
CA ILE A 442 -15.18 -15.41 0.71
C ILE A 442 -15.93 -16.38 -0.21
N ALA A 443 -17.13 -16.02 -0.68
CA ALA A 443 -17.89 -16.81 -1.64
C ALA A 443 -17.14 -17.01 -2.96
N SER A 444 -16.41 -16.00 -3.44
CA SER A 444 -15.58 -16.12 -4.66
C SER A 444 -14.41 -17.09 -4.49
N VAL A 445 -13.75 -17.08 -3.32
CA VAL A 445 -12.65 -18.00 -3.00
C VAL A 445 -13.15 -19.42 -2.91
N VAL A 446 -14.28 -19.63 -2.24
CA VAL A 446 -14.98 -20.92 -2.23
C VAL A 446 -15.34 -21.35 -3.66
N GLY A 447 -15.84 -20.43 -4.49
CA GLY A 447 -16.13 -20.69 -5.90
C GLY A 447 -14.90 -21.15 -6.70
N ILE A 448 -13.73 -20.56 -6.47
CA ILE A 448 -12.47 -20.96 -7.11
C ILE A 448 -12.03 -22.36 -6.66
N ILE A 449 -12.17 -22.69 -5.38
CA ILE A 449 -11.85 -24.02 -4.85
C ILE A 449 -12.74 -25.08 -5.52
N VAL A 450 -14.04 -24.81 -5.62
CA VAL A 450 -15.00 -25.69 -6.29
C VAL A 450 -14.68 -25.85 -7.77
N TYR A 451 -14.30 -24.76 -8.43
CA TYR A 451 -13.81 -24.81 -9.80
C TYR A 451 -12.59 -25.73 -9.92
N ARG A 452 -11.57 -25.57 -9.07
CA ARG A 452 -10.36 -26.40 -9.07
C ARG A 452 -10.69 -27.88 -8.94
N LEU A 453 -11.57 -28.23 -7.99
CA LEU A 453 -12.06 -29.59 -7.80
C LEU A 453 -12.77 -30.16 -9.04
N SER A 454 -13.68 -29.38 -9.63
CA SER A 454 -14.45 -29.82 -10.80
C SER A 454 -13.57 -30.01 -12.04
N VAL A 455 -12.61 -29.11 -12.27
CA VAL A 455 -11.73 -29.14 -13.44
C VAL A 455 -10.64 -30.20 -13.30
N PHE A 456 -10.16 -30.47 -12.08
CA PHE A 456 -9.27 -31.60 -11.82
C PHE A 456 -9.89 -32.93 -12.29
N LEU A 457 -11.16 -33.18 -11.95
CA LEU A 457 -11.87 -34.39 -12.36
C LEU A 457 -12.08 -34.48 -13.87
N VAL A 458 -12.35 -33.34 -14.53
CA VAL A 458 -12.52 -33.31 -15.99
C VAL A 458 -11.19 -33.53 -16.71
N PHE A 459 -10.11 -32.90 -16.25
CA PHE A 459 -8.78 -33.09 -16.85
C PHE A 459 -8.21 -34.47 -16.57
N SER A 460 -8.42 -35.06 -15.39
CA SER A 460 -8.02 -36.45 -15.12
C SER A 460 -8.75 -37.43 -16.04
N ALA A 461 -10.03 -37.18 -16.35
CA ALA A 461 -10.84 -38.03 -17.21
C ALA A 461 -10.58 -37.83 -18.72
N LYS A 462 -10.46 -36.60 -19.21
CA LYS A 462 -10.34 -36.29 -20.66
C LYS A 462 -8.90 -36.20 -21.17
N LEU A 463 -7.97 -35.66 -20.37
CA LEU A 463 -6.58 -35.47 -20.80
C LEU A 463 -5.85 -36.81 -20.94
N SER A 464 -6.22 -37.79 -20.11
CA SER A 464 -5.67 -39.16 -20.17
C SER A 464 -6.08 -39.93 -21.42
N GLN A 465 -7.20 -39.58 -22.08
CA GLN A 465 -7.71 -40.29 -23.26
C GLN A 465 -7.22 -39.73 -24.60
N HIS A 466 -6.80 -38.46 -24.68
CA HIS A 466 -6.66 -37.76 -25.96
C HIS A 466 -5.21 -37.39 -26.38
N ILE A 467 -4.20 -37.65 -25.54
CA ILE A 467 -2.78 -37.35 -25.86
C ILE A 467 -2.06 -38.61 -26.35
N SER A 468 -2.12 -38.83 -27.66
CA SER A 468 -1.23 -39.74 -28.39
C SER A 468 -0.08 -38.92 -29.01
N GLY A 469 0.83 -38.40 -28.19
CA GLY A 469 1.95 -37.55 -28.61
C GLY A 469 3.17 -37.65 -27.70
N THR A 470 4.35 -37.29 -28.23
CA THR A 470 5.73 -37.47 -27.72
C THR A 470 5.91 -37.35 -26.20
N GLU A 471 6.71 -38.27 -25.62
CA GLU A 471 6.89 -38.47 -24.17
C GLU A 471 7.31 -37.22 -23.37
N ALA A 472 7.95 -36.24 -24.03
CA ALA A 472 8.38 -34.99 -23.41
C ALA A 472 7.20 -34.08 -22.99
N ILE A 473 6.10 -34.06 -23.76
CA ILE A 473 4.93 -33.20 -23.48
C ILE A 473 4.08 -33.79 -22.35
N ARG A 474 3.97 -35.12 -22.28
CA ARG A 474 3.24 -35.84 -21.23
C ARG A 474 3.83 -35.63 -19.83
N LYS A 475 5.14 -35.38 -19.72
CA LYS A 475 5.83 -35.11 -18.45
C LYS A 475 5.52 -33.72 -17.88
N TYR A 476 5.19 -32.73 -18.72
CA TYR A 476 4.88 -31.36 -18.29
C TYR A 476 3.37 -31.09 -18.18
N LEU A 477 2.53 -31.70 -19.02
CA LEU A 477 1.06 -31.62 -18.95
C LEU A 477 0.48 -32.73 -18.06
N THR A 478 0.71 -32.63 -16.75
CA THR A 478 -0.06 -33.42 -15.79
C THR A 478 -1.46 -32.78 -15.60
N PRO A 479 -2.51 -33.56 -15.32
CA PRO A 479 -3.82 -33.01 -14.97
C PRO A 479 -3.75 -32.02 -13.81
N GLN A 480 -2.87 -32.27 -12.84
CA GLN A 480 -2.63 -31.40 -11.68
C GLN A 480 -2.03 -30.04 -12.09
N THR A 481 -0.99 -30.04 -12.92
CA THR A 481 -0.37 -28.79 -13.42
C THR A 481 -1.34 -28.01 -14.32
N ALA A 482 -2.08 -28.68 -15.21
CA ALA A 482 -3.08 -28.05 -16.06
C ALA A 482 -4.22 -27.40 -15.24
N THR A 483 -4.79 -28.11 -14.26
CA THR A 483 -5.82 -27.55 -13.37
C THR A 483 -5.30 -26.38 -12.55
N SER A 484 -4.08 -26.49 -12.03
CA SER A 484 -3.47 -25.42 -11.23
C SER A 484 -3.27 -24.15 -12.06
N VAL A 485 -2.78 -24.28 -13.30
CA VAL A 485 -2.58 -23.13 -14.21
C VAL A 485 -3.91 -22.47 -14.59
N THR A 486 -4.92 -23.25 -14.97
CA THR A 486 -6.23 -22.67 -15.35
C THR A 486 -6.95 -22.04 -14.16
N ALA A 487 -6.91 -22.67 -12.99
CA ALA A 487 -7.50 -22.12 -11.76
C ALA A 487 -6.80 -20.82 -11.33
N SER A 488 -5.47 -20.77 -11.44
CA SER A 488 -4.69 -19.57 -11.12
C SER A 488 -5.03 -18.41 -12.06
N LEU A 489 -5.20 -18.67 -13.37
CA LEU A 489 -5.57 -17.66 -14.35
C LEU A 489 -6.97 -17.08 -14.09
N ILE A 490 -7.96 -17.93 -13.81
CA ILE A 490 -9.33 -17.48 -13.53
C ILE A 490 -9.38 -16.72 -12.21
N SER A 491 -8.70 -17.23 -11.17
CA SER A 491 -8.60 -16.54 -9.88
C SER A 491 -8.02 -15.14 -10.05
N PHE A 492 -6.94 -14.99 -10.82
CA PHE A 492 -6.34 -13.70 -11.13
C PHE A 492 -7.32 -12.74 -11.80
N VAL A 493 -8.05 -13.19 -12.83
CA VAL A 493 -9.05 -12.36 -13.53
C VAL A 493 -10.18 -11.91 -12.61
N VAL A 494 -10.70 -12.81 -11.76
CA VAL A 494 -11.78 -12.49 -10.81
C VAL A 494 -11.31 -11.46 -9.79
N ILE A 495 -10.12 -11.66 -9.21
CA ILE A 495 -9.54 -10.75 -8.21
C ILE A 495 -9.30 -9.36 -8.82
N MET A 496 -8.75 -9.29 -10.03
CA MET A 496 -8.54 -8.04 -10.77
C MET A 496 -9.84 -7.24 -10.94
N ILE A 497 -10.93 -7.91 -11.36
CA ILE A 497 -12.24 -7.26 -11.57
C ILE A 497 -12.82 -6.79 -10.24
N LEU A 498 -12.80 -7.65 -9.21
CA LEU A 498 -13.33 -7.31 -7.88
C LEU A 498 -12.59 -6.14 -7.24
N ASN A 499 -11.27 -6.06 -7.39
CA ASN A 499 -10.46 -4.94 -6.88
C ASN A 499 -10.90 -3.59 -7.47
N ILE A 500 -11.10 -3.53 -8.79
CA ILE A 500 -11.52 -2.30 -9.49
C ILE A 500 -12.91 -1.86 -9.02
N ILE A 501 -13.85 -2.80 -8.89
CA ILE A 501 -15.22 -2.51 -8.45
C ILE A 501 -15.20 -2.04 -6.99
N TYR A 502 -14.47 -2.73 -6.12
CA TYR A 502 -14.44 -2.42 -4.70
C TYR A 502 -13.80 -1.06 -4.41
N GLU A 503 -12.77 -0.64 -5.13
CA GLU A 503 -12.20 0.72 -4.98
C GLU A 503 -13.29 1.79 -5.15
N LYS A 504 -14.12 1.68 -6.20
CA LYS A 504 -15.20 2.64 -6.45
C LYS A 504 -16.28 2.60 -5.38
N VAL A 505 -16.61 1.40 -4.90
CA VAL A 505 -17.58 1.22 -3.83
C VAL A 505 -17.05 1.78 -2.50
N ALA A 506 -15.79 1.55 -2.16
CA ALA A 506 -15.19 2.05 -0.92
C ALA A 506 -15.17 3.58 -0.85
N ILE A 507 -14.86 4.25 -1.97
CA ILE A 507 -14.95 5.71 -2.08
C ILE A 507 -16.41 6.15 -1.92
N LEU A 508 -17.35 5.50 -2.61
CA LEU A 508 -18.78 5.83 -2.51
C LEU A 508 -19.32 5.68 -1.07
N ILE A 509 -18.95 4.61 -0.38
CA ILE A 509 -19.35 4.36 1.02
C ILE A 509 -18.76 5.44 1.92
N THR A 510 -17.48 5.79 1.74
CA THR A 510 -16.81 6.79 2.61
C THR A 510 -17.34 8.21 2.34
N ASP A 511 -17.63 8.55 1.09
CA ASP A 511 -18.30 9.80 0.72
C ASP A 511 -19.73 9.86 1.28
N PHE A 512 -20.40 8.70 1.40
CA PHE A 512 -21.70 8.60 2.05
C PHE A 512 -21.60 8.82 3.57
N GLU A 513 -20.57 8.29 4.24
CA GLU A 513 -20.30 8.50 5.68
C GLU A 513 -20.17 9.99 6.04
N LEU A 514 -19.53 10.76 5.16
CA LEU A 514 -19.28 12.20 5.32
C LEU A 514 -18.52 12.54 6.62
N PRO A 515 -17.26 12.09 6.75
CA PRO A 515 -16.39 12.41 7.89
C PRO A 515 -16.01 13.90 7.93
N ARG A 516 -15.75 14.43 9.14
CA ARG A 516 -15.50 15.86 9.41
C ARG A 516 -14.13 16.31 8.90
N THR A 517 -13.08 15.57 9.24
CA THR A 517 -11.68 15.90 8.94
C THR A 517 -11.12 15.05 7.80
N GLN A 518 -10.02 15.49 7.18
CA GLN A 518 -9.38 14.74 6.10
C GLN A 518 -8.69 13.49 6.63
N THR A 519 -8.10 13.59 7.82
CA THR A 519 -7.53 12.43 8.55
C THR A 519 -8.58 11.35 8.79
N ASP A 520 -9.78 11.69 9.26
CA ASP A 520 -10.86 10.72 9.48
C ASP A 520 -11.34 10.07 8.18
N TYR A 521 -11.43 10.86 7.10
CA TYR A 521 -11.77 10.34 5.77
C TYR A 521 -10.77 9.29 5.30
N GLU A 522 -9.49 9.62 5.37
CA GLU A 522 -8.41 8.73 4.94
C GLU A 522 -8.32 7.50 5.84
N ASN A 523 -8.46 7.64 7.16
CA ASN A 523 -8.45 6.53 8.11
C ASN A 523 -9.62 5.56 7.89
N SER A 524 -10.83 6.09 7.69
CA SER A 524 -12.03 5.30 7.45
C SER A 524 -11.95 4.59 6.09
N LEU A 525 -11.50 5.28 5.03
CA LEU A 525 -11.27 4.67 3.72
C LEU A 525 -10.20 3.58 3.78
N THR A 526 -9.09 3.86 4.48
CA THR A 526 -7.96 2.96 4.63
C THR A 526 -8.37 1.67 5.30
N THR A 527 -9.12 1.75 6.40
CA THR A 527 -9.61 0.57 7.14
C THR A 527 -10.50 -0.31 6.26
N LYS A 528 -11.43 0.29 5.49
CA LYS A 528 -12.32 -0.45 4.59
C LYS A 528 -11.56 -1.14 3.46
N MET A 529 -10.71 -0.40 2.78
CA MET A 529 -9.90 -0.93 1.67
C MET A 529 -8.95 -2.03 2.17
N PHE A 530 -8.32 -1.84 3.33
CA PHE A 530 -7.46 -2.85 3.94
C PHE A 530 -8.23 -4.12 4.28
N LEU A 531 -9.40 -4.05 4.94
CA LEU A 531 -10.17 -5.25 5.31
C LEU A 531 -10.52 -6.10 4.09
N PHE A 532 -10.92 -5.46 2.99
CA PHE A 532 -11.19 -6.16 1.74
C PHE A 532 -9.94 -6.82 1.16
N GLN A 533 -8.83 -6.07 1.10
CA GLN A 533 -7.56 -6.59 0.56
C GLN A 533 -6.96 -7.68 1.44
N PHE A 534 -7.10 -7.58 2.76
CA PHE A 534 -6.67 -8.58 3.73
C PHE A 534 -7.34 -9.93 3.43
N VAL A 535 -8.66 -9.95 3.31
CA VAL A 535 -9.40 -11.19 2.98
C VAL A 535 -9.02 -11.69 1.60
N ASN A 536 -8.91 -10.80 0.61
CA ASN A 536 -8.55 -11.16 -0.75
C ASN A 536 -7.16 -11.84 -0.83
N TYR A 537 -6.13 -11.25 -0.22
CA TYR A 537 -4.77 -11.78 -0.28
C TYR A 537 -4.56 -13.02 0.60
N TYR A 538 -5.05 -13.00 1.85
CA TYR A 538 -4.70 -14.05 2.82
C TYR A 538 -5.66 -15.23 2.84
N SER A 539 -6.89 -15.11 2.31
CA SER A 539 -7.89 -16.19 2.33
C SER A 539 -7.38 -17.51 1.75
N SER A 540 -6.63 -17.45 0.63
CA SER A 540 -6.06 -18.64 0.00
C SER A 540 -5.02 -19.33 0.89
N CYS A 541 -4.14 -18.57 1.55
CA CYS A 541 -3.14 -19.10 2.48
C CYS A 541 -3.79 -19.65 3.75
N PHE A 542 -4.81 -18.96 4.29
CA PHE A 542 -5.60 -19.45 5.42
C PHE A 542 -6.35 -20.74 5.11
N TYR A 543 -6.87 -20.87 3.87
CA TYR A 543 -7.49 -22.11 3.41
C TYR A 543 -6.51 -23.28 3.43
N ILE A 544 -5.32 -23.12 2.83
CA ILE A 544 -4.30 -24.18 2.81
C ILE A 544 -3.80 -24.52 4.22
N ALA A 545 -3.62 -23.51 5.07
CA ALA A 545 -3.12 -23.71 6.43
C ALA A 545 -4.12 -24.47 7.32
N PHE A 546 -5.40 -24.06 7.33
CA PHE A 546 -6.34 -24.47 8.38
C PHE A 546 -7.50 -25.36 7.92
N PHE A 547 -7.89 -25.30 6.64
CA PHE A 547 -9.10 -25.98 6.17
C PHE A 547 -8.79 -27.16 5.23
N LYS A 548 -7.71 -27.08 4.45
CA LYS A 548 -7.32 -28.14 3.51
C LYS A 548 -6.91 -29.41 4.27
N GLY A 549 -7.43 -30.56 3.84
CA GLY A 549 -7.11 -31.87 4.40
C GLY A 549 -7.60 -32.14 5.84
N LYS A 550 -8.34 -31.22 6.48
CA LYS A 550 -8.85 -31.43 7.85
C LYS A 550 -10.23 -32.08 7.92
N PHE A 551 -11.07 -31.85 6.90
CA PHE A 551 -12.47 -32.32 6.88
C PHE A 551 -12.73 -33.35 5.77
N VAL A 552 -11.90 -34.40 5.69
CA VAL A 552 -11.96 -35.41 4.59
C VAL A 552 -12.64 -36.73 4.98
N GLY A 553 -12.65 -37.08 6.27
CA GLY A 553 -13.15 -38.39 6.73
C GLY A 553 -12.18 -39.53 6.39
N HIS A 554 -12.65 -40.76 6.46
CA HIS A 554 -11.86 -41.97 6.13
C HIS A 554 -12.32 -42.56 4.77
N PRO A 555 -11.56 -43.45 4.11
CA PRO A 555 -11.79 -43.80 2.70
C PRO A 555 -13.14 -44.51 2.45
N GLY A 556 -13.67 -45.18 3.48
CA GLY A 556 -14.99 -45.82 3.43
C GLY A 556 -16.17 -44.84 3.52
N SER A 557 -15.98 -43.67 4.14
CA SER A 557 -17.01 -42.62 4.20
C SER A 557 -16.40 -41.21 4.04
N PRO A 558 -15.92 -40.88 2.83
CA PRO A 558 -15.36 -39.56 2.58
C PRO A 558 -16.45 -38.49 2.69
N VAL A 559 -16.05 -37.28 3.13
CA VAL A 559 -16.95 -36.13 3.22
C VAL A 559 -17.14 -35.51 1.84
N TYR A 560 -18.40 -35.40 1.42
CA TYR A 560 -18.79 -34.79 0.15
C TYR A 560 -19.37 -33.39 0.36
N TRP A 561 -18.76 -32.40 -0.29
CA TRP A 561 -19.29 -31.06 -0.38
C TRP A 561 -20.46 -31.00 -1.39
N LEU A 562 -21.58 -30.41 -0.96
CA LEU A 562 -22.86 -30.37 -1.70
C LEU A 562 -23.33 -31.76 -2.19
N GLY A 563 -22.90 -32.84 -1.54
CA GLY A 563 -23.25 -34.22 -1.89
C GLY A 563 -22.65 -34.73 -3.20
N LYS A 564 -21.73 -34.00 -3.85
CA LYS A 564 -21.18 -34.37 -5.18
C LYS A 564 -19.66 -34.36 -5.27
N TYR A 565 -18.99 -33.46 -4.55
CA TYR A 565 -17.54 -33.25 -4.70
C TYR A 565 -16.81 -33.68 -3.43
N ARG A 566 -15.84 -34.59 -3.53
CA ARG A 566 -14.98 -35.00 -2.41
C ARG A 566 -14.03 -33.86 -2.04
N ASN A 567 -13.82 -33.63 -0.74
CA ASN A 567 -12.90 -32.61 -0.24
C ASN A 567 -11.44 -32.91 -0.59
N GLU A 568 -10.61 -31.87 -0.74
CA GLU A 568 -9.17 -32.01 -1.00
C GLU A 568 -8.42 -32.59 0.22
N GLU A 569 -7.59 -33.60 -0.04
CA GLU A 569 -6.66 -34.20 0.93
C GLU A 569 -5.29 -33.49 0.87
N CYS A 570 -4.55 -33.50 1.97
CA CYS A 570 -3.14 -33.08 1.99
C CYS A 570 -2.23 -34.23 1.52
N ASP A 571 -1.00 -33.89 1.11
CA ASP A 571 0.07 -34.87 0.98
C ASP A 571 0.40 -35.52 2.34
N PRO A 572 1.04 -36.71 2.38
CA PRO A 572 1.34 -37.40 3.64
C PRO A 572 2.32 -36.66 4.54
N GLY A 573 3.19 -35.83 3.95
CA GLY A 573 4.03 -34.89 4.70
C GLY A 573 3.29 -33.63 5.17
N GLY A 574 1.97 -33.55 4.99
CA GLY A 574 1.16 -32.39 5.33
C GLY A 574 1.16 -31.30 4.26
N CYS A 575 0.36 -30.26 4.51
CA CYS A 575 0.15 -29.15 3.59
C CYS A 575 1.17 -27.99 3.76
N LEU A 576 2.15 -28.11 4.65
CA LEU A 576 3.10 -27.03 4.97
C LEU A 576 3.98 -26.64 3.77
N LEU A 577 4.41 -27.61 2.96
CA LEU A 577 5.22 -27.32 1.77
C LEU A 577 4.38 -26.64 0.67
N GLU A 578 3.12 -27.02 0.49
CA GLU A 578 2.18 -26.33 -0.41
C GLU A 578 1.98 -24.88 0.04
N LEU A 579 1.78 -24.65 1.34
CA LEU A 579 1.69 -23.30 1.90
C LEU A 579 2.99 -22.51 1.67
N THR A 580 4.15 -23.09 1.95
CA THR A 580 5.47 -22.44 1.79
C THR A 580 5.71 -22.05 0.33
N THR A 581 5.44 -22.96 -0.61
CA THR A 581 5.58 -22.69 -2.04
C THR A 581 4.61 -21.62 -2.52
N GLN A 582 3.35 -21.66 -2.06
CA GLN A 582 2.38 -20.61 -2.37
C GLN A 582 2.83 -19.25 -1.85
N LEU A 583 3.31 -19.17 -0.61
CA LEU A 583 3.83 -17.93 -0.02
C LEU A 583 5.06 -17.42 -0.76
N ALA A 584 6.01 -18.29 -1.12
CA ALA A 584 7.17 -17.89 -1.90
C ALA A 584 6.78 -17.32 -3.28
N ILE A 585 5.81 -17.94 -3.96
CA ILE A 585 5.29 -17.46 -5.24
C ILE A 585 4.53 -16.15 -5.07
N ILE A 586 3.68 -16.00 -4.04
CA ILE A 586 2.92 -14.77 -3.83
C ILE A 586 3.86 -13.63 -3.43
N VAL A 587 4.68 -13.81 -2.40
CA VAL A 587 5.58 -12.76 -1.90
C VAL A 587 6.62 -12.38 -2.96
N GLY A 588 7.30 -13.36 -3.55
CA GLY A 588 8.33 -13.11 -4.57
C GLY A 588 7.75 -12.68 -5.91
N GLY A 589 6.72 -13.37 -6.39
CA GLY A 589 6.09 -13.10 -7.69
C GLY A 589 5.34 -11.77 -7.71
N LYS A 590 4.60 -11.43 -6.63
CA LYS A 590 3.93 -10.13 -6.52
C LYS A 590 4.95 -9.01 -6.43
N ALA A 591 6.00 -9.14 -5.62
CA ALA A 591 7.08 -8.15 -5.52
C ALA A 591 7.69 -7.85 -6.90
N ILE A 592 8.08 -8.89 -7.64
CA ILE A 592 8.64 -8.71 -8.99
C ILE A 592 7.63 -8.07 -9.94
N TRP A 593 6.38 -8.55 -9.94
CA TRP A 593 5.34 -8.04 -10.83
C TRP A 593 5.00 -6.57 -10.53
N ASN A 594 4.84 -6.20 -9.27
CA ASN A 594 4.59 -4.84 -8.83
C ASN A 594 5.76 -3.95 -9.25
N ASN A 595 7.00 -4.29 -8.91
CA ASN A 595 8.19 -3.54 -9.32
C ASN A 595 8.24 -3.29 -10.84
N ILE A 596 7.92 -4.30 -11.66
CA ILE A 596 7.85 -4.15 -13.12
C ILE A 596 6.71 -3.19 -13.51
N GLN A 597 5.53 -3.38 -12.94
CA GLN A 597 4.35 -2.56 -13.23
C GLN A 597 4.60 -1.09 -12.86
N GLU A 598 5.22 -0.84 -11.71
CA GLU A 598 5.53 0.49 -11.21
C GLU A 598 6.56 1.23 -12.05
N VAL A 599 7.54 0.53 -12.60
CA VAL A 599 8.52 1.14 -13.52
C VAL A 599 7.90 1.34 -14.89
N LEU A 600 7.28 0.30 -15.44
CA LEU A 600 6.88 0.26 -16.84
C LEU A 600 5.62 1.07 -17.12
N LEU A 601 4.58 1.00 -16.28
CA LEU A 601 3.31 1.69 -16.55
C LEU A 601 3.46 3.21 -16.66
N PRO A 602 4.07 3.92 -15.69
CA PRO A 602 4.18 5.37 -15.80
C PRO A 602 5.16 5.77 -16.91
N LEU A 603 6.24 5.01 -17.11
CA LEU A 603 7.18 5.26 -18.20
C LEU A 603 6.50 5.14 -19.57
N LEU A 604 5.74 4.07 -19.78
CA LEU A 604 5.02 3.82 -21.04
C LEU A 604 3.93 4.87 -21.26
N LYS A 605 3.16 5.25 -20.23
CA LYS A 605 2.17 6.33 -20.32
C LYS A 605 2.81 7.68 -20.66
N ASN A 606 3.92 8.02 -20.01
CA ASN A 606 4.66 9.24 -20.28
C ASN A 606 5.35 9.22 -21.66
N LEU A 607 5.77 8.04 -22.13
CA LEU A 607 6.34 7.86 -23.46
C LEU A 607 5.26 8.02 -24.55
N ILE A 608 4.11 7.38 -24.39
CA ILE A 608 2.95 7.51 -25.30
C ILE A 608 2.45 8.96 -25.32
N GLY A 609 2.37 9.60 -24.15
CA GLY A 609 2.04 11.03 -24.02
C GLY A 609 3.04 11.91 -24.77
N ARG A 610 4.34 11.64 -24.62
CA ARG A 610 5.41 12.33 -25.36
C ARG A 610 5.34 12.10 -26.86
N TYR A 611 5.16 10.87 -27.36
CA TYR A 611 5.02 10.63 -28.80
C TYR A 611 3.79 11.32 -29.40
N SER A 612 2.67 11.32 -28.68
CA SER A 612 1.43 12.00 -29.10
C SER A 612 1.58 13.53 -29.15
N ALA A 613 2.37 14.10 -28.24
CA ALA A 613 2.66 15.54 -28.18
C ALA A 613 3.82 15.97 -29.11
N ALA A 614 4.87 15.16 -29.23
CA ALA A 614 6.06 15.42 -30.06
C ALA A 614 5.75 15.34 -31.56
N SER A 615 4.75 14.55 -31.96
CA SER A 615 4.21 14.59 -33.34
C SER A 615 3.63 15.97 -33.72
N ARG A 616 3.51 16.93 -32.78
CA ARG A 616 2.89 18.24 -33.01
C ARG A 616 3.85 19.44 -33.02
N SER A 617 5.13 19.35 -32.59
CA SER A 617 6.00 20.55 -32.56
C SER A 617 7.50 20.30 -32.24
N GLU A 618 8.41 21.04 -32.91
CA GLU A 618 9.86 21.20 -32.56
C GLU A 618 10.12 22.36 -31.56
N LYS A 619 9.08 23.01 -31.05
CA LYS A 619 9.22 24.24 -30.25
C LYS A 619 9.72 23.98 -28.84
N VAL A 620 10.41 24.99 -28.30
CA VAL A 620 10.87 25.06 -26.91
C VAL A 620 9.65 25.07 -25.96
N VAL A 621 9.69 24.24 -24.91
CA VAL A 621 8.56 24.00 -24.00
C VAL A 621 8.87 24.55 -22.59
N ALA A 622 7.86 25.11 -21.94
CA ALA A 622 7.95 25.67 -20.60
C ALA A 622 7.81 24.61 -19.48
N ARG A 623 8.16 24.97 -18.24
CA ARG A 623 8.04 24.08 -17.07
C ARG A 623 6.65 23.58 -16.75
N TRP A 624 5.67 24.46 -16.76
CA TRP A 624 4.29 24.07 -16.50
C TRP A 624 3.73 23.12 -17.55
N GLU A 625 4.23 23.19 -18.79
CA GLU A 625 3.90 22.23 -19.83
C GLU A 625 4.62 20.90 -19.61
N HIS A 626 5.91 20.91 -19.29
CA HIS A 626 6.64 19.69 -18.95
C HIS A 626 5.96 18.90 -17.83
N ASP A 627 5.64 19.57 -16.73
CA ASP A 627 4.98 18.94 -15.59
C ASP A 627 3.54 18.53 -15.91
N TYR A 628 2.82 19.27 -16.77
CA TYR A 628 1.49 18.85 -17.22
C TYR A 628 1.51 17.51 -17.99
N HIS A 629 2.60 17.19 -18.70
CA HIS A 629 2.68 15.91 -19.41
C HIS A 629 3.06 14.72 -18.49
N LEU A 630 3.45 14.97 -17.24
CA LEU A 630 3.67 13.92 -16.24
C LEU A 630 2.34 13.36 -15.71
N GLN A 631 2.39 12.16 -15.14
CA GLN A 631 1.20 11.52 -14.57
C GLN A 631 0.74 12.26 -13.30
N PRO A 632 -0.56 12.57 -13.14
CA PRO A 632 -1.07 13.02 -11.85
C PRO A 632 -1.07 11.85 -10.86
N ILE A 633 -0.77 12.12 -9.60
CA ILE A 633 -1.04 11.14 -8.55
C ILE A 633 -2.56 11.12 -8.28
N GLY A 634 -3.12 9.93 -8.04
CA GLY A 634 -4.55 9.78 -7.75
C GLY A 634 -4.96 10.45 -6.43
N LYS A 635 -6.27 10.63 -6.21
CA LYS A 635 -6.82 11.15 -4.94
C LYS A 635 -6.41 10.32 -3.70
N LEU A 636 -6.10 9.04 -3.92
CA LEU A 636 -5.65 8.09 -2.90
C LEU A 636 -4.17 8.30 -2.49
N GLY A 637 -3.41 9.14 -3.20
CA GLY A 637 -2.02 9.48 -2.84
C GLY A 637 -1.14 8.25 -2.61
N LEU A 638 -0.60 8.13 -1.39
CA LEU A 638 0.29 7.06 -0.94
C LEU A 638 -0.43 5.81 -0.41
N PHE A 639 -1.76 5.74 -0.49
CA PHE A 639 -2.53 4.62 0.07
C PHE A 639 -2.05 3.26 -0.45
N TYR A 640 -1.85 3.13 -1.76
CA TYR A 640 -1.42 1.86 -2.37
C TYR A 640 0.01 1.49 -1.97
N GLU A 641 0.87 2.49 -1.77
CA GLU A 641 2.26 2.32 -1.33
C GLU A 641 2.33 1.75 0.09
N TYR A 642 1.53 2.29 1.02
CA TYR A 642 1.41 1.73 2.35
C TYR A 642 0.73 0.35 2.34
N LEU A 643 -0.34 0.19 1.56
CA LEU A 643 -1.07 -1.07 1.47
C LEU A 643 -0.14 -2.20 1.05
N GLU A 644 0.75 -1.97 0.07
CA GLU A 644 1.70 -2.97 -0.38
C GLU A 644 2.61 -3.43 0.75
N MET A 645 3.22 -2.48 1.45
CA MET A 645 4.16 -2.76 2.54
C MET A 645 3.48 -3.42 3.74
N VAL A 646 2.25 -3.03 4.06
CA VAL A 646 1.46 -3.63 5.15
C VAL A 646 1.02 -5.06 4.79
N ILE A 647 0.67 -5.32 3.53
CA ILE A 647 0.37 -6.67 3.07
C ILE A 647 1.63 -7.54 3.09
N GLN A 648 2.78 -7.00 2.71
CA GLN A 648 4.07 -7.69 2.85
C GLN A 648 4.37 -8.00 4.31
N PHE A 649 4.19 -7.04 5.22
CA PHE A 649 4.35 -7.24 6.66
C PHE A 649 3.48 -8.39 7.16
N GLY A 650 2.20 -8.45 6.77
CA GLY A 650 1.34 -9.56 7.15
C GLY A 650 1.79 -10.92 6.60
N PHE A 651 2.33 -11.01 5.37
CA PHE A 651 2.92 -12.27 4.88
C PHE A 651 4.15 -12.68 5.69
N VAL A 652 4.99 -11.72 6.08
CA VAL A 652 6.21 -11.95 6.86
C VAL A 652 5.91 -12.35 8.29
N THR A 653 4.80 -11.89 8.90
CA THR A 653 4.49 -12.15 10.31
C THR A 653 3.47 -13.28 10.51
N LEU A 654 2.37 -13.32 9.74
CA LEU A 654 1.28 -14.29 9.95
C LEU A 654 1.68 -15.74 9.67
N PHE A 655 2.56 -15.96 8.68
CA PHE A 655 2.90 -17.29 8.16
C PHE A 655 4.37 -17.66 8.37
N VAL A 656 5.08 -16.97 9.25
CA VAL A 656 6.53 -17.11 9.41
C VAL A 656 6.96 -18.49 9.89
N ALA A 657 6.09 -19.18 10.65
CA ALA A 657 6.32 -20.55 11.08
C ALA A 657 6.47 -21.54 9.91
N SER A 658 5.92 -21.22 8.74
CA SER A 658 6.04 -22.05 7.53
C SER A 658 7.30 -21.73 6.71
N PHE A 659 7.68 -20.45 6.63
CA PHE A 659 8.72 -19.99 5.72
C PHE A 659 9.69 -18.99 6.38
N PRO A 660 10.80 -19.47 6.98
CA PRO A 660 11.77 -18.62 7.70
C PRO A 660 12.53 -17.60 6.83
N LEU A 661 12.58 -17.82 5.51
CA LEU A 661 13.25 -16.92 4.57
C LEU A 661 12.35 -15.75 4.11
N ALA A 662 11.10 -15.67 4.58
CA ALA A 662 10.20 -14.57 4.24
C ALA A 662 10.79 -13.17 4.54
N PRO A 663 11.43 -12.93 5.72
CA PRO A 663 12.02 -11.62 6.00
C PRO A 663 13.19 -11.28 5.07
N LEU A 664 13.94 -12.26 4.57
CA LEU A 664 15.03 -12.01 3.61
C LEU A 664 14.47 -11.55 2.27
N LEU A 665 13.41 -12.21 1.76
CA LEU A 665 12.76 -11.79 0.52
C LEU A 665 12.14 -10.40 0.66
N ALA A 666 11.49 -10.13 1.80
CA ALA A 666 10.95 -8.83 2.14
C ALA A 666 12.03 -7.74 2.23
N LEU A 667 13.19 -8.04 2.82
CA LEU A 667 14.31 -7.12 2.90
C LEU A 667 14.83 -6.74 1.52
N ILE A 668 15.05 -7.73 0.64
CA ILE A 668 15.51 -7.48 -0.73
C ILE A 668 14.47 -6.65 -1.49
N ASN A 669 13.18 -6.97 -1.33
CA ASN A 669 12.12 -6.19 -1.95
C ASN A 669 12.15 -4.73 -1.47
N ASN A 670 12.17 -4.50 -0.16
CA ASN A 670 12.17 -3.14 0.39
C ASN A 670 13.40 -2.31 -0.04
N MET A 671 14.57 -2.93 -0.17
CA MET A 671 15.77 -2.23 -0.65
C MET A 671 15.60 -1.71 -2.07
N LEU A 672 14.88 -2.46 -2.93
CA LEU A 672 14.51 -2.03 -4.27
C LEU A 672 13.37 -1.00 -4.22
N GLU A 673 12.34 -1.29 -3.44
CA GLU A 673 11.13 -0.48 -3.29
C GLU A 673 11.44 0.97 -2.93
N ILE A 674 12.26 1.20 -1.89
CA ILE A 674 12.67 2.54 -1.46
C ILE A 674 13.19 3.37 -2.64
N ARG A 675 13.93 2.74 -3.56
CA ARG A 675 14.51 3.42 -4.73
C ARG A 675 13.51 3.56 -5.87
N LEU A 676 12.69 2.55 -6.11
CA LEU A 676 11.65 2.59 -7.14
C LEU A 676 10.61 3.67 -6.81
N ASP A 677 10.22 3.80 -5.55
CA ASP A 677 9.29 4.82 -5.07
C ASP A 677 9.91 6.22 -5.15
N ALA A 678 11.15 6.36 -4.70
CA ALA A 678 11.87 7.61 -4.83
C ALA A 678 11.98 8.02 -6.30
N TRP A 679 12.29 7.07 -7.19
CA TRP A 679 12.44 7.29 -8.62
C TRP A 679 11.11 7.66 -9.29
N LYS A 680 10.03 6.94 -8.99
CA LYS A 680 8.71 7.19 -9.61
C LYS A 680 8.19 8.57 -9.21
N LEU A 681 8.29 8.93 -7.93
CA LEU A 681 7.88 10.23 -7.40
C LEU A 681 8.75 11.39 -7.91
N THR A 682 10.04 11.15 -8.11
CA THR A 682 10.97 12.19 -8.59
C THR A 682 10.89 12.40 -10.10
N THR A 683 10.59 11.37 -10.90
CA THR A 683 10.73 11.46 -12.37
C THR A 683 9.42 11.37 -13.14
N GLN A 684 8.48 10.51 -12.73
CA GLN A 684 7.33 10.16 -13.56
C GLN A 684 6.02 10.86 -13.17
N PHE A 685 5.87 11.16 -11.88
CA PHE A 685 4.69 11.83 -11.34
C PHE A 685 4.86 13.34 -11.28
N ARG A 686 3.72 14.05 -11.32
CA ARG A 686 3.64 15.47 -10.97
C ARG A 686 3.91 15.66 -9.48
N ARG A 687 4.46 16.81 -9.13
CA ARG A 687 4.68 17.19 -7.73
C ARG A 687 3.37 17.19 -6.97
N MET A 688 3.35 16.49 -5.85
CA MET A 688 2.22 16.49 -4.91
C MET A 688 2.15 17.82 -4.15
N VAL A 689 0.94 18.17 -3.73
CA VAL A 689 0.77 19.23 -2.75
C VAL A 689 1.30 18.72 -1.41
N PRO A 690 2.22 19.44 -0.77
CA PRO A 690 2.75 19.06 0.54
C PRO A 690 1.65 19.03 1.59
N GLN A 691 1.53 17.90 2.29
CA GLN A 691 0.58 17.68 3.37
C GLN A 691 1.34 17.39 4.67
N LYS A 692 0.84 17.93 5.77
CA LYS A 692 1.31 17.57 7.11
C LYS A 692 0.71 16.21 7.50
N ALA A 693 1.52 15.38 8.14
CA ALA A 693 1.09 14.15 8.78
C ALA A 693 1.99 13.94 9.99
N GLN A 694 1.40 13.61 11.14
CA GLN A 694 2.12 13.29 12.37
C GLN A 694 2.53 11.81 12.41
N ASP A 695 1.67 10.96 11.89
CA ASP A 695 1.77 9.51 11.95
C ASP A 695 1.51 8.90 10.57
N ILE A 696 1.65 7.58 10.50
CA ILE A 696 1.23 6.79 9.35
C ILE A 696 -0.30 6.60 9.29
N GLY A 697 -1.08 7.28 10.14
CA GLY A 697 -2.53 7.18 10.23
C GLY A 697 -3.03 5.78 10.63
N ALA A 698 -4.15 5.36 10.04
CA ALA A 698 -4.81 4.07 10.31
C ALA A 698 -3.92 2.83 10.07
N TRP A 699 -2.78 2.96 9.40
CA TRP A 699 -1.85 1.84 9.21
C TRP A 699 -1.22 1.35 10.52
N GLN A 700 -1.02 2.21 11.50
CA GLN A 700 -0.48 1.80 12.80
C GLN A 700 -1.40 0.84 13.57
N PRO A 701 -2.69 1.14 13.81
CA PRO A 701 -3.59 0.17 14.44
C PRO A 701 -3.80 -1.08 13.58
N ILE A 702 -3.73 -0.98 12.24
CA ILE A 702 -3.76 -2.16 11.36
C ILE A 702 -2.55 -3.07 11.61
N LEU A 703 -1.33 -2.53 11.66
CA LEU A 703 -0.12 -3.29 11.94
C LEU A 703 -0.17 -3.96 13.32
N GLN A 704 -0.70 -3.27 14.33
CA GLN A 704 -0.94 -3.84 15.66
C GLN A 704 -1.96 -5.00 15.63
N GLY A 705 -3.05 -4.83 14.87
CA GLY A 705 -4.04 -5.90 14.68
C GLY A 705 -3.45 -7.14 14.00
N ILE A 706 -2.64 -6.94 12.95
CA ILE A 706 -1.90 -8.03 12.28
C ILE A 706 -0.92 -8.69 13.26
N ALA A 707 -0.20 -7.92 14.08
CA ALA A 707 0.74 -8.44 15.06
C ALA A 707 0.08 -9.39 16.08
N ILE A 708 -1.08 -8.99 16.62
CA ILE A 708 -1.86 -9.83 17.54
C ILE A 708 -2.33 -11.10 16.83
N LEU A 709 -2.85 -10.98 15.60
CA LEU A 709 -3.30 -12.12 14.82
C LEU A 709 -2.15 -13.06 14.43
N ALA A 710 -0.93 -12.55 14.24
CA ALA A 710 0.24 -13.33 13.88
C ALA A 710 0.63 -14.33 14.96
N VAL A 711 0.53 -13.96 16.24
CA VAL A 711 0.83 -14.88 17.34
C VAL A 711 -0.13 -16.07 17.32
N VAL A 712 -1.42 -15.80 17.17
CA VAL A 712 -2.47 -16.85 17.11
C VAL A 712 -2.29 -17.71 15.85
N THR A 713 -2.04 -17.08 14.70
CA THR A 713 -1.87 -17.78 13.43
C THR A 713 -0.66 -18.70 13.44
N ASN A 714 0.51 -18.23 13.90
CA ASN A 714 1.70 -19.07 13.98
C ASN A 714 1.55 -20.23 14.97
N ALA A 715 0.91 -20.00 16.12
CA ALA A 715 0.60 -21.09 17.06
C ALA A 715 -0.30 -22.15 16.42
N MET A 716 -1.33 -21.74 15.68
CA MET A 716 -2.21 -22.66 14.95
C MET A 716 -1.49 -23.38 13.80
N ILE A 717 -0.60 -22.72 13.06
CA ILE A 717 0.18 -23.36 11.98
C ILE A 717 1.07 -24.45 12.55
N ILE A 718 1.76 -24.17 13.66
CA ILE A 718 2.64 -25.14 14.32
C ILE A 718 1.83 -26.31 14.89
N ALA A 719 0.65 -26.05 15.46
CA ALA A 719 -0.17 -27.08 16.08
C ALA A 719 -0.93 -27.95 15.07
N PHE A 720 -1.49 -27.35 14.01
CA PHE A 720 -2.41 -28.03 13.11
C PHE A 720 -1.83 -28.30 11.73
N THR A 721 -0.99 -27.44 11.18
CA THR A 721 -0.50 -27.58 9.79
C THR A 721 0.85 -28.31 9.73
N SER A 722 1.73 -28.05 10.70
CA SER A 722 3.01 -28.73 10.89
C SER A 722 2.81 -30.12 11.49
N ASP A 723 3.72 -31.05 11.17
CA ASP A 723 3.76 -32.39 11.75
C ASP A 723 4.68 -32.45 12.99
N MET A 724 5.04 -31.31 13.56
CA MET A 724 5.95 -31.26 14.71
C MET A 724 5.31 -31.83 15.99
N ILE A 725 4.04 -31.52 16.27
CA ILE A 725 3.37 -32.02 17.49
C ILE A 725 3.18 -33.54 17.46
N PRO A 726 2.66 -34.17 16.38
CA PRO A 726 2.58 -35.63 16.29
C PRO A 726 3.94 -36.32 16.42
N ARG A 727 4.99 -35.78 15.78
CA ARG A 727 6.37 -36.29 15.94
C ARG A 727 6.85 -36.24 17.39
N LEU A 728 6.58 -35.13 18.09
CA LEU A 728 6.97 -34.97 19.49
C LEU A 728 6.22 -35.93 20.42
N VAL A 729 4.90 -36.09 20.18
CA VAL A 729 4.07 -37.05 20.93
C VAL A 729 4.53 -38.48 20.70
N TYR A 730 4.90 -38.84 19.46
CA TYR A 730 5.45 -40.16 19.17
C TYR A 730 6.76 -40.41 19.92
N TYR A 731 7.70 -39.48 19.82
CA TYR A 731 9.00 -39.58 20.47
C TYR A 731 8.89 -39.80 21.98
N TRP A 732 8.06 -39.00 22.66
CA TRP A 732 7.96 -39.03 24.13
C TRP A 732 7.02 -40.12 24.66
N SER A 733 5.95 -40.46 23.95
CA SER A 733 4.88 -41.32 24.49
C SER A 733 4.68 -42.66 23.77
N PHE A 734 4.88 -42.73 22.45
CA PHE A 734 4.55 -43.92 21.64
C PHE A 734 5.75 -44.73 21.18
N SER A 735 6.98 -44.22 21.32
CA SER A 735 8.20 -44.98 21.02
C SER A 735 8.52 -46.01 22.11
N VAL A 736 8.15 -45.73 23.37
CA VAL A 736 8.47 -46.54 24.55
C VAL A 736 7.26 -47.32 25.10
N PRO A 737 7.47 -48.39 25.90
CA PRO A 737 6.40 -49.10 26.61
C PRO A 737 5.55 -48.15 27.47
N PRO A 738 4.22 -48.31 27.52
CA PRO A 738 3.45 -49.49 27.10
C PRO A 738 3.00 -49.51 25.63
N TYR A 739 3.20 -48.42 24.88
CA TYR A 739 2.65 -48.28 23.52
C TYR A 739 3.63 -48.66 22.41
N GLY A 740 4.93 -48.46 22.64
CA GLY A 740 6.00 -48.76 21.70
C GLY A 740 6.86 -49.94 22.13
N SER A 741 7.64 -50.46 21.17
CA SER A 741 8.55 -51.59 21.36
C SER A 741 9.99 -51.19 21.71
N HIS A 742 10.34 -49.90 21.67
CA HIS A 742 11.72 -49.45 21.88
C HIS A 742 11.99 -49.19 23.36
N SER A 743 13.18 -49.55 23.85
CA SER A 743 13.59 -49.31 25.24
C SER A 743 13.93 -47.85 25.56
N SER A 744 14.17 -47.02 24.54
CA SER A 744 14.54 -45.61 24.66
C SER A 744 13.77 -44.75 23.68
N HIS A 745 13.61 -43.46 23.98
CA HIS A 745 12.94 -42.51 23.10
C HIS A 745 13.66 -42.41 21.75
N THR A 746 12.96 -42.81 20.69
CA THR A 746 13.45 -42.79 19.32
C THR A 746 12.35 -42.34 18.35
N MET A 747 12.75 -41.82 17.20
CA MET A 747 11.86 -41.47 16.10
C MET A 747 11.75 -42.59 15.05
N GLU A 748 12.47 -43.69 15.23
CA GLU A 748 12.38 -44.86 14.36
C GLU A 748 11.00 -45.52 14.45
N GLY A 749 10.44 -45.91 13.31
CA GLY A 749 9.11 -46.51 13.20
C GLY A 749 7.96 -45.50 13.14
N TYR A 750 8.23 -44.19 13.20
CA TYR A 750 7.20 -43.15 13.23
C TYR A 750 6.22 -43.27 12.07
N ILE A 751 6.71 -43.34 10.83
CA ILE A 751 5.86 -43.37 9.64
C ILE A 751 4.96 -44.62 9.63
N ASN A 752 5.50 -45.75 10.09
CA ASN A 752 4.76 -47.01 10.14
C ASN A 752 3.65 -47.00 11.21
N SER A 753 3.89 -46.33 12.34
CA SER A 753 2.93 -46.20 13.45
C SER A 753 1.85 -45.15 13.21
N THR A 754 2.17 -44.08 12.49
CA THR A 754 1.24 -42.96 12.25
C THR A 754 0.23 -43.28 11.15
N LEU A 755 0.63 -44.00 10.11
CA LEU A 755 -0.25 -44.33 8.98
C LEU A 755 -1.28 -45.40 9.35
N SER A 756 -2.56 -45.04 9.25
CA SER A 756 -3.68 -45.94 9.48
C SER A 756 -3.83 -46.95 8.34
N VAL A 757 -4.17 -48.20 8.67
CA VAL A 757 -4.40 -49.28 7.71
C VAL A 757 -5.88 -49.34 7.35
N PHE A 758 -6.18 -49.33 6.06
CA PHE A 758 -7.54 -49.41 5.51
C PHE A 758 -7.69 -50.67 4.65
N ASN A 759 -8.77 -51.43 4.88
CA ASN A 759 -9.08 -52.60 4.08
C ASN A 759 -9.84 -52.19 2.81
N ILE A 760 -9.35 -52.62 1.64
CA ILE A 760 -9.90 -52.21 0.34
C ILE A 760 -11.34 -52.76 0.13
N SER A 761 -11.75 -53.77 0.89
CA SER A 761 -13.14 -54.26 0.89
C SER A 761 -14.15 -53.22 1.35
N ASP A 762 -13.75 -52.26 2.19
CA ASP A 762 -14.66 -51.38 2.91
C ASP A 762 -14.99 -50.10 2.11
N PHE A 763 -14.49 -50.00 0.87
CA PHE A 763 -14.86 -48.93 -0.05
C PHE A 763 -16.33 -49.02 -0.46
N LYS A 764 -17.02 -47.88 -0.45
CA LYS A 764 -18.33 -47.75 -1.08
C LYS A 764 -18.20 -47.84 -2.60
N ASN A 765 -19.18 -48.44 -3.28
CA ASN A 765 -19.18 -48.58 -4.74
C ASN A 765 -19.03 -47.25 -5.50
N ALA A 766 -19.43 -46.12 -4.89
CA ALA A 766 -19.29 -44.80 -5.49
C ALA A 766 -17.85 -44.26 -5.47
N SER A 767 -17.06 -44.57 -4.44
CA SER A 767 -15.69 -44.04 -4.23
C SER A 767 -14.59 -45.00 -4.70
N LYS A 768 -14.92 -46.27 -4.96
CA LYS A 768 -13.97 -47.30 -5.38
C LYS A 768 -13.26 -46.93 -6.71
N PRO A 769 -11.91 -47.05 -6.80
CA PRO A 769 -11.16 -46.77 -8.02
C PRO A 769 -11.49 -47.79 -9.15
N LEU A 770 -11.50 -47.31 -10.40
CA LEU A 770 -11.86 -48.09 -11.61
C LEU A 770 -10.76 -49.06 -12.05
N SER A 771 -9.48 -48.75 -11.82
CA SER A 771 -8.36 -49.63 -12.16
C SER A 771 -7.49 -49.95 -10.93
N PRO A 772 -7.52 -51.20 -10.43
CA PRO A 772 -6.52 -51.65 -9.48
C PRO A 772 -5.28 -52.07 -10.25
N TRP A 773 -4.25 -51.22 -10.29
CA TRP A 773 -2.95 -51.58 -10.90
C TRP A 773 -2.22 -52.67 -10.09
N PHE A 774 -2.67 -52.95 -8.86
CA PHE A 774 -2.16 -54.04 -8.02
C PHE A 774 -3.26 -55.10 -7.78
N ARG A 775 -3.23 -56.21 -8.54
CA ARG A 775 -4.23 -57.30 -8.45
C ARG A 775 -4.21 -58.10 -7.14
N ASN A 776 -3.20 -57.94 -6.28
CA ASN A 776 -2.99 -58.79 -5.09
C ASN A 776 -2.92 -58.04 -3.75
N GLN A 777 -3.15 -56.72 -3.72
CA GLN A 777 -3.12 -55.95 -2.47
C GLN A 777 -4.51 -55.92 -1.81
N VAL A 778 -4.57 -56.24 -0.52
CA VAL A 778 -5.81 -56.27 0.27
C VAL A 778 -6.00 -54.98 1.09
N THR A 779 -4.92 -54.26 1.36
CA THR A 779 -4.89 -53.10 2.26
C THR A 779 -4.19 -51.91 1.61
N CYS A 780 -4.61 -50.70 1.93
CA CYS A 780 -3.89 -49.46 1.65
C CYS A 780 -3.76 -48.63 2.94
N ARG A 781 -2.87 -47.62 2.96
CA ARG A 781 -2.67 -46.75 4.12
C ARG A 781 -3.13 -45.31 3.87
N GLN A 782 -3.53 -44.63 4.95
CA GLN A 782 -3.87 -43.21 4.95
C GLN A 782 -3.35 -42.52 6.22
N VAL A 783 -2.95 -41.24 6.09
CA VAL A 783 -2.61 -40.35 7.21
C VAL A 783 -3.88 -39.88 7.91
#